data_AF-A0A1H7D7Z1-F1
#
_entry.id   AF-A0A1H7D7Z1-F1
#
_cell.length_a   1.000
_cell.length_b   1.000
_cell.length_c   1.000
_cell.angle_alpha   90.00
_cell.angle_beta   90.00
_cell.angle_gamma   90.00
#
_symmetry.space_group_name_H-M   'P 1'
#
loop_
_entity.id
_entity.type
_entity.pdbx_description
1 polymer ?
#
loop_
_entity_poly.entity_id
_entity_poly.type
_entity_poly.pdbx_seq_one_letter_code
_entity_poly.pdbx_strand_id
1 'polypeptide(L)'
;MAAFFMPMNPFLISSFEKQTLSNLVTQCFGSDFPDILQKPQVDYIFNYLKDMGAVSVLLERNYVDKDYLEDFSHYYVKRFGNAGHQCARMHFFTRPVDHKLIDTILEAGEGSEELALELNTSYLGFMVIKPLPKTFIGKTCLKVMSDLDAPPVVAQMVEADANNAVVESAAVESEPEVQEPAVEIGQTGQVGKRKCRLSREYTVDLFGIKLSVWSIAFQEQDKVVSACASTAIWSSLHSLKWRDVKAIHSCSEITLNAINHIDGSSNSFPNKELTNKQILRCLDVEGLRHHSEDLKKQKLSEEDFLATVTGHIDSHLPLLVMGSVSKVTDEGTLEDYDAGHAVCILGYKVDSDSVVYVHDDRLGPYARAKLVKLNRYDPKASADDWALGLQRMIEGTNQWKDPHELIVPEFLAMPTDTKARLPFFYAHYTGQKISTAFADLAGLLSSSSTEPETPAQEQAESPAVEELTYAVKLRSISEIRQEIRKHAAPAEYVDPSTGESVVVSADALDAWKRAKVKFLTSSFARLQWEVQFFYGRVKAFRVFIDASDIPQGNAVSAIYVDNVILSTPLLKIFAVHGSYIAERAAPVHFYQSFLSRLRDREETLEDYLDETYGPLRAPIKLKEQEFLDGQISTNPTRQVLRDPQRRRLMELHDRFAQEELTYLIWAIAHDGALLIGEEIPLLIGDELKPCGHPCITKFKPARIAGELKKVDGGWLINPKSGRYSGDYEDTTRLMGNCLEKFRLFFPQDTFDLEELAPRP
;
A
#
# COMPACT_ATOMS: atom_id res chain seq x y z
N MET A 1 62.26 10.50 9.70
CA MET A 1 62.56 9.79 8.44
C MET A 1 61.30 9.82 7.60
N ALA A 2 61.32 10.56 6.49
CA ALA A 2 60.22 10.59 5.54
C ALA A 2 60.14 9.22 4.85
N ALA A 3 59.15 8.42 5.23
CA ALA A 3 58.80 7.24 4.45
C ALA A 3 58.32 7.73 3.08
N PHE A 4 58.91 7.17 2.03
CA PHE A 4 58.47 7.31 0.65
C PHE A 4 56.95 7.11 0.57
N PHE A 5 56.20 8.20 0.37
CA PHE A 5 54.82 8.12 -0.10
C PHE A 5 54.88 7.65 -1.55
N MET A 6 54.86 6.33 -1.77
CA MET A 6 54.37 5.82 -3.05
C MET A 6 52.92 6.31 -3.19
N PRO A 7 52.53 6.96 -4.28
CA PRO A 7 51.13 7.27 -4.53
C PRO A 7 50.42 5.92 -4.71
N MET A 8 49.80 5.42 -3.64
CA MET A 8 48.84 4.32 -3.79
C MET A 8 47.67 4.87 -4.58
N ASN A 9 47.27 4.15 -5.64
CA ASN A 9 46.03 4.48 -6.34
C ASN A 9 44.89 4.65 -5.32
N PRO A 10 44.08 5.72 -5.44
CA PRO A 10 43.03 6.03 -4.46
C PRO A 10 41.93 4.97 -4.42
N PHE A 11 41.78 4.19 -5.50
CA PHE A 11 40.89 3.05 -5.62
C PHE A 11 41.60 1.89 -6.33
N LEU A 12 41.09 0.67 -6.16
CA LEU A 12 41.56 -0.51 -6.90
C LEU A 12 40.42 -1.09 -7.74
N ILE A 13 40.72 -1.55 -8.95
CA ILE A 13 39.76 -2.21 -9.83
C ILE A 13 40.31 -3.57 -10.26
N SER A 14 39.46 -4.58 -10.27
CA SER A 14 39.82 -5.94 -10.66
C SER A 14 38.64 -6.69 -11.30
N SER A 15 38.94 -7.77 -12.02
CA SER A 15 37.95 -8.76 -12.45
C SER A 15 37.23 -9.35 -11.23
N PHE A 16 35.93 -9.60 -11.37
CA PHE A 16 35.14 -10.25 -10.34
C PHE A 16 35.41 -11.75 -10.30
N GLU A 17 36.29 -12.14 -9.38
CA GLU A 17 36.65 -13.54 -9.13
C GLU A 17 36.67 -13.80 -7.62
N LYS A 18 36.45 -15.06 -7.22
CA LYS A 18 36.40 -15.43 -5.80
C LYS A 18 37.69 -15.08 -5.07
N GLN A 19 38.83 -15.34 -5.70
CA GLN A 19 40.14 -15.01 -5.15
C GLN A 19 40.34 -13.49 -5.04
N THR A 20 39.85 -12.72 -6.02
CA THR A 20 39.89 -11.26 -5.99
C THR A 20 39.14 -10.70 -4.79
N LEU A 21 37.93 -11.20 -4.51
CA LEU A 21 37.13 -10.74 -3.38
C LEU A 21 37.90 -10.93 -2.07
N SER A 22 38.51 -12.10 -1.87
CA SER A 22 39.36 -12.36 -0.70
C SER A 22 40.56 -11.43 -0.66
N ASN A 23 41.29 -11.27 -1.77
CA ASN A 23 42.47 -10.43 -1.83
C ASN A 23 42.14 -8.97 -1.50
N LEU A 24 41.02 -8.44 -2.02
CA LEU A 24 40.57 -7.07 -1.75
C LEU A 24 40.13 -6.91 -0.29
N VAL A 25 39.48 -7.91 0.33
CA VAL A 25 39.23 -7.92 1.77
C VAL A 25 40.58 -7.89 2.51
N THR A 26 41.51 -8.81 2.23
CA THR A 26 42.84 -8.88 2.87
C THR A 26 43.61 -7.55 2.75
N GLN A 27 43.51 -6.85 1.63
CA GLN A 27 44.12 -5.53 1.44
C GLN A 27 43.62 -4.47 2.43
N CYS A 28 42.42 -4.64 3.00
CA CYS A 28 41.87 -3.72 4.00
C CYS A 28 42.38 -3.98 5.43
N PHE A 29 42.85 -5.20 5.75
CA PHE A 29 43.18 -5.60 7.13
C PHE A 29 44.59 -6.18 7.34
N GLY A 30 45.32 -6.44 6.26
CA GLY A 30 46.56 -7.22 6.30
C GLY A 30 46.33 -8.73 6.17
N SER A 31 47.44 -9.47 6.06
CA SER A 31 47.48 -10.92 5.74
C SER A 31 47.20 -11.86 6.92
N ASP A 32 46.83 -11.33 8.09
CA ASP A 32 46.74 -12.12 9.34
C ASP A 32 45.48 -13.01 9.43
N PHE A 33 44.70 -13.13 8.34
CA PHE A 33 43.41 -13.83 8.31
C PHE A 33 43.31 -14.84 7.15
N PRO A 34 43.69 -16.11 7.37
CA PRO A 34 43.69 -17.14 6.32
C PRO A 34 42.29 -17.64 5.90
N ASP A 35 41.24 -17.40 6.70
CA ASP A 35 39.94 -18.09 6.51
C ASP A 35 38.83 -17.22 5.88
N ILE A 36 39.15 -16.07 5.28
CA ILE A 36 38.17 -15.18 4.62
C ILE A 36 37.37 -15.95 3.54
N LEU A 37 38.06 -16.79 2.75
CA LEU A 37 37.46 -17.61 1.70
C LEU A 37 36.52 -18.71 2.19
N GLN A 38 36.62 -19.10 3.46
CA GLN A 38 35.84 -20.20 4.03
C GLN A 38 34.54 -19.72 4.68
N LYS A 39 34.30 -18.40 4.73
CA LYS A 39 33.08 -17.85 5.34
C LYS A 39 31.85 -18.12 4.45
N PRO A 40 30.79 -18.73 4.99
CA PRO A 40 29.56 -18.97 4.24
C PRO A 40 28.96 -17.72 3.61
N GLN A 41 29.06 -16.57 4.26
CA GLN A 41 28.54 -15.30 3.74
C GLN A 41 29.30 -14.79 2.52
N VAL A 42 30.62 -14.99 2.48
CA VAL A 42 31.45 -14.61 1.32
C VAL A 42 31.09 -15.50 0.12
N ASP A 43 30.97 -16.82 0.36
CA ASP A 43 30.52 -17.76 -0.66
C ASP A 43 29.12 -17.42 -1.18
N TYR A 44 28.21 -17.09 -0.28
CA TYR A 44 26.85 -16.69 -0.63
C TYR A 44 26.85 -15.43 -1.50
N ILE A 45 27.52 -14.37 -1.06
CA ILE A 45 27.58 -13.09 -1.79
C ILE A 45 28.28 -13.28 -3.15
N PHE A 46 29.35 -14.07 -3.20
CA PHE A 46 30.05 -14.38 -4.44
C PHE A 46 29.12 -15.06 -5.45
N ASN A 47 28.42 -16.12 -5.05
CA ASN A 47 27.48 -16.82 -5.91
C ASN A 47 26.31 -15.92 -6.33
N TYR A 48 25.76 -15.15 -5.38
CA TYR A 48 24.69 -14.18 -5.65
C TYR A 48 25.08 -13.17 -6.74
N LEU A 49 26.28 -12.58 -6.65
CA LEU A 49 26.79 -11.63 -7.63
C LEU A 49 27.17 -12.29 -8.96
N LYS A 50 27.73 -13.51 -8.91
CA LYS A 50 28.05 -14.31 -10.11
C LYS A 50 26.79 -14.61 -10.92
N ASP A 51 25.70 -15.01 -10.26
CA ASP A 51 24.41 -15.29 -10.90
C ASP A 51 23.76 -14.02 -11.49
N MET A 52 24.05 -12.85 -10.91
CA MET A 52 23.66 -11.55 -11.49
C MET A 52 24.57 -11.06 -12.61
N GLY A 53 25.59 -11.84 -12.99
CA GLY A 53 26.52 -11.49 -14.07
C GLY A 53 27.54 -10.43 -13.67
N ALA A 54 27.98 -10.39 -12.42
CA ALA A 54 29.07 -9.51 -12.00
C ALA A 54 30.37 -9.83 -12.77
N VAL A 55 30.98 -8.81 -13.36
CA VAL A 55 32.20 -8.91 -14.18
C VAL A 55 33.38 -8.17 -13.52
N SER A 56 33.12 -7.05 -12.83
CA SER A 56 34.17 -6.24 -12.22
C SER A 56 33.81 -5.78 -10.81
N VAL A 57 34.84 -5.51 -10.01
CA VAL A 57 34.74 -4.96 -8.67
C VAL A 57 35.70 -3.78 -8.51
N LEU A 58 35.19 -2.68 -7.93
CA LEU A 58 35.97 -1.49 -7.57
C LEU A 58 36.01 -1.37 -6.04
N LEU A 59 37.20 -1.24 -5.47
CA LEU A 59 37.44 -0.99 -4.05
C LEU A 59 37.70 0.49 -3.80
N GLU A 60 36.75 1.13 -3.12
CA GLU A 60 36.90 2.44 -2.51
C GLU A 60 37.51 2.29 -1.11
N ARG A 61 38.64 2.96 -0.89
CA ARG A 61 39.37 2.93 0.38
C ARG A 61 38.99 4.11 1.27
N ASN A 62 39.23 3.99 2.56
CA ASN A 62 39.02 5.05 3.56
C ASN A 62 37.57 5.56 3.62
N TYR A 63 36.62 4.67 3.42
CA TYR A 63 35.19 4.96 3.50
C TYR A 63 34.74 5.08 4.96
N VAL A 64 33.87 6.04 5.26
CA VAL A 64 33.26 6.17 6.59
C VAL A 64 31.83 5.66 6.52
N ASP A 65 31.60 4.49 7.08
CA ASP A 65 30.27 3.92 7.20
C ASP A 65 29.58 4.43 8.46
N LYS A 66 28.35 4.94 8.33
CA LYS A 66 27.58 5.45 9.47
C LYS A 66 27.35 4.37 10.52
N ASP A 67 26.85 3.20 10.12
CA ASP A 67 26.48 2.14 11.04
C ASP A 67 27.70 1.64 11.82
N TYR A 68 28.83 1.42 11.14
CA TYR A 68 30.06 1.03 11.82
C TYR A 68 30.69 2.15 12.66
N LEU A 69 30.57 3.42 12.26
CA LEU A 69 31.10 4.53 13.05
C LEU A 69 30.43 4.61 14.42
N GLU A 70 29.12 4.37 14.49
CA GLU A 70 28.38 4.31 15.76
C GLU A 70 28.76 3.08 16.58
N ASP A 71 28.88 1.91 15.96
CA ASP A 71 29.38 0.71 16.64
C ASP A 71 30.81 0.92 17.21
N PHE A 72 31.65 1.62 16.45
CA PHE A 72 33.01 1.99 16.85
C PHE A 72 33.00 2.97 18.03
N SER A 73 32.16 4.00 17.98
CA SER A 73 32.06 5.04 19.02
C SER A 73 31.59 4.46 20.36
N HIS A 74 30.63 3.53 20.34
CA HIS A 74 30.08 2.92 21.54
C HIS A 74 31.05 1.97 22.23
N TYR A 75 31.81 1.19 21.46
CA TYR A 75 32.62 0.10 22.00
C TYR A 75 34.10 0.18 21.64
N TYR A 76 34.44 0.18 20.34
CA TYR A 76 35.81 -0.06 19.88
C TYR A 76 36.78 1.09 20.16
N VAL A 77 36.30 2.33 20.28
CA VAL A 77 37.15 3.49 20.62
C VAL A 77 37.84 3.30 21.99
N LYS A 78 37.22 2.55 22.90
CA LYS A 78 37.74 2.25 24.25
C LYS A 78 38.66 1.03 24.28
N ARG A 79 38.78 0.29 23.16
CA ARG A 79 39.56 -0.95 23.07
C ARG A 79 41.00 -0.66 22.68
N PHE A 80 41.94 -1.21 23.44
CA PHE A 80 43.37 -1.18 23.09
C PHE A 80 43.64 -1.99 21.81
N GLY A 81 44.42 -1.45 20.89
CA GLY A 81 44.77 -2.12 19.62
C GLY A 81 43.61 -2.24 18.64
N ASN A 82 42.68 -1.27 18.61
CA ASN A 82 41.62 -1.23 17.60
C ASN A 82 42.18 -0.86 16.21
N ALA A 83 41.49 -1.30 15.16
CA ALA A 83 41.88 -1.08 13.76
C ALA A 83 41.31 0.21 13.15
N GLY A 84 40.87 1.16 14.00
CA GLY A 84 40.26 2.42 13.57
C GLY A 84 38.81 2.30 13.11
N HIS A 85 38.24 3.42 12.67
CA HIS A 85 36.85 3.56 12.23
C HIS A 85 36.69 3.56 10.70
N GLN A 86 37.79 3.55 9.96
CA GLN A 86 37.79 3.62 8.50
C GLN A 86 37.47 2.24 7.91
N CYS A 87 36.41 2.18 7.11
CA CYS A 87 35.99 1.03 6.33
C CYS A 87 36.57 1.09 4.92
N ALA A 88 36.30 0.04 4.14
CA ALA A 88 36.35 0.11 2.69
C ALA A 88 34.97 -0.23 2.10
N ARG A 89 34.75 0.11 0.84
CA ARG A 89 33.49 -0.20 0.14
C ARG A 89 33.81 -0.81 -1.22
N MET A 90 33.25 -1.99 -1.47
CA MET A 90 33.35 -2.68 -2.76
C MET A 90 32.11 -2.38 -3.58
N HIS A 91 32.30 -2.00 -4.83
CA HIS A 91 31.26 -1.73 -5.83
C HIS A 91 31.31 -2.79 -6.91
N PHE A 92 30.16 -3.32 -7.31
CA PHE A 92 30.06 -4.42 -8.26
C PHE A 92 29.34 -4.00 -9.53
N PHE A 93 29.84 -4.44 -10.69
CA PHE A 93 29.29 -4.07 -12.00
C PHE A 93 29.17 -5.27 -12.93
N THR A 94 28.15 -5.25 -13.79
CA THR A 94 27.93 -6.24 -14.87
C THR A 94 28.79 -6.01 -16.10
N ARG A 95 29.47 -4.85 -16.18
CA ARG A 95 30.40 -4.52 -17.27
C ARG A 95 31.85 -4.58 -16.79
N PRO A 96 32.81 -4.75 -17.70
CA PRO A 96 34.20 -4.42 -17.43
C PRO A 96 34.31 -2.94 -17.03
N VAL A 97 34.95 -2.70 -15.89
CA VAL A 97 35.34 -1.38 -15.41
C VAL A 97 36.86 -1.42 -15.27
N ASP A 98 37.55 -0.37 -15.71
CA ASP A 98 38.99 -0.20 -15.56
C ASP A 98 39.31 1.22 -15.07
N HIS A 99 40.58 1.46 -14.74
CA HIS A 99 41.01 2.76 -14.21
C HIS A 99 40.78 3.88 -15.22
N LYS A 100 41.02 3.62 -16.51
CA LYS A 100 40.87 4.61 -17.57
C LYS A 100 39.42 5.09 -17.70
N LEU A 101 38.45 4.18 -17.60
CA LEU A 101 37.03 4.51 -17.62
C LEU A 101 36.67 5.46 -16.46
N ILE A 102 37.10 5.13 -15.24
CA ILE A 102 36.82 5.97 -14.07
C ILE A 102 37.52 7.31 -14.19
N ASP A 103 38.79 7.34 -14.56
CA ASP A 103 39.56 8.57 -14.75
C ASP A 103 38.89 9.49 -15.79
N THR A 104 38.39 8.93 -16.90
CA THR A 104 37.67 9.70 -17.94
C THR A 104 36.38 10.34 -17.39
N ILE A 105 35.64 9.64 -16.54
CA ILE A 105 34.44 10.19 -15.89
C ILE A 105 34.83 11.34 -14.94
N LEU A 106 35.90 11.16 -14.17
CA LEU A 106 36.39 12.13 -13.18
C LEU A 106 37.00 13.39 -13.81
N GLU A 107 37.61 13.28 -14.99
CA GLU A 107 38.14 14.41 -15.75
C GLU A 107 37.04 15.33 -16.31
N ALA A 108 35.77 14.88 -16.29
CA ALA A 108 34.59 15.64 -16.72
C ALA A 108 34.70 16.20 -18.16
N GLY A 109 35.25 15.40 -19.07
CA GLY A 109 35.32 15.71 -20.51
C GLY A 109 34.01 15.45 -21.27
N GLU A 110 34.03 15.66 -22.58
CA GLU A 110 32.89 15.33 -23.46
C GLU A 110 32.56 13.82 -23.38
N GLY A 111 31.30 13.48 -23.08
CA GLY A 111 30.83 12.10 -22.90
C GLY A 111 30.93 11.53 -21.48
N SER A 112 31.48 12.26 -20.49
CA SER A 112 31.60 11.76 -19.11
C SER A 112 30.26 11.43 -18.46
N GLU A 113 29.22 12.22 -18.71
CA GLU A 113 27.87 12.02 -18.17
C GLU A 113 27.20 10.76 -18.74
N GLU A 114 27.41 10.48 -20.03
CA GLU A 114 26.91 9.26 -20.66
C GLU A 114 27.59 8.03 -20.06
N LEU A 115 28.92 8.06 -19.91
CA LEU A 115 29.68 6.99 -19.26
C LEU A 115 29.27 6.79 -17.79
N ALA A 116 28.99 7.87 -17.05
CA ALA A 116 28.48 7.80 -15.69
C ALA A 116 27.10 7.15 -15.62
N LEU A 117 26.21 7.48 -16.57
CA LEU A 117 24.90 6.86 -16.69
C LEU A 117 25.01 5.37 -17.02
N GLU A 118 25.84 4.98 -17.98
CA GLU A 118 26.09 3.59 -18.31
C GLU A 118 26.69 2.80 -17.12
N LEU A 119 27.61 3.44 -16.38
CA LEU A 119 28.19 2.86 -15.16
C LEU A 119 27.08 2.58 -14.15
N ASN A 120 26.16 3.52 -13.94
CA ASN A 120 25.00 3.35 -13.06
C ASN A 120 24.06 2.23 -13.54
N THR A 121 23.76 2.14 -14.84
CA THR A 121 22.92 1.07 -15.41
C THR A 121 23.52 -0.31 -15.16
N SER A 122 24.85 -0.43 -15.20
CA SER A 122 25.57 -1.68 -14.96
C SER A 122 25.75 -2.04 -13.48
N TYR A 123 25.38 -1.15 -12.55
CA TYR A 123 25.67 -1.27 -11.13
C TYR A 123 24.82 -2.35 -10.43
N LEU A 124 25.49 -3.24 -9.71
CA LEU A 124 24.87 -4.32 -8.94
C LEU A 124 24.77 -4.00 -7.45
N GLY A 125 25.35 -2.88 -7.01
CA GLY A 125 25.36 -2.46 -5.60
C GLY A 125 26.73 -2.54 -4.96
N PHE A 126 26.74 -2.52 -3.62
CA PHE A 126 27.96 -2.43 -2.84
C PHE A 126 27.95 -3.30 -1.59
N MET A 127 29.16 -3.56 -1.08
CA MET A 127 29.43 -4.20 0.21
C MET A 127 30.44 -3.37 0.99
N VAL A 128 30.07 -2.92 2.19
CA VAL A 128 30.99 -2.29 3.14
C VAL A 128 31.82 -3.35 3.85
N ILE A 129 33.10 -3.06 4.03
CA ILE A 129 34.09 -3.87 4.72
C ILE A 129 34.49 -3.16 6.01
N LYS A 130 33.95 -3.62 7.15
CA LYS A 130 34.24 -3.12 8.50
C LYS A 130 35.63 -3.60 8.95
N PRO A 131 36.48 -2.79 9.61
CA PRO A 131 37.80 -3.15 10.16
C PRO A 131 37.75 -4.17 11.33
N LEU A 132 36.91 -5.20 11.24
CA LEU A 132 36.72 -6.30 12.19
C LEU A 132 37.16 -7.65 11.62
N PRO A 133 38.12 -8.36 12.24
CA PRO A 133 38.64 -9.64 11.75
C PRO A 133 37.64 -10.74 11.44
N LYS A 134 36.61 -10.89 12.28
CA LYS A 134 35.67 -12.02 12.22
C LYS A 134 34.37 -11.67 11.53
N THR A 135 33.90 -10.44 11.69
CA THR A 135 32.57 -9.99 11.26
C THR A 135 32.71 -8.74 10.40
N PHE A 136 33.41 -8.86 9.27
CA PHE A 136 33.81 -7.73 8.43
C PHE A 136 32.74 -7.27 7.45
N ILE A 137 31.69 -8.07 7.20
CA ILE A 137 30.63 -7.68 6.24
C ILE A 137 29.73 -6.64 6.91
N GLY A 138 29.90 -5.38 6.51
CA GLY A 138 29.07 -4.26 6.94
C GLY A 138 27.82 -4.10 6.08
N LYS A 139 27.29 -2.88 6.05
CA LYS A 139 26.15 -2.51 5.22
C LYS A 139 26.39 -2.90 3.76
N THR A 140 25.53 -3.79 3.28
CA THR A 140 25.61 -4.41 1.95
C THR A 140 24.26 -4.24 1.28
N CYS A 141 24.24 -3.57 0.13
CA CYS A 141 23.03 -3.36 -0.66
C CYS A 141 23.29 -3.90 -2.05
N LEU A 142 22.70 -5.05 -2.37
CA LEU A 142 22.87 -5.73 -3.66
C LEU A 142 21.55 -5.72 -4.40
N LYS A 143 21.61 -5.53 -5.72
CA LYS A 143 20.45 -5.56 -6.60
C LYS A 143 19.66 -6.83 -6.32
N VAL A 144 18.35 -6.71 -6.11
CA VAL A 144 17.50 -7.88 -5.92
C VAL A 144 17.54 -8.72 -7.20
N MET A 145 18.06 -9.96 -7.14
CA MET A 145 18.13 -10.88 -8.28
C MET A 145 16.82 -10.87 -9.06
N SER A 146 16.85 -10.62 -10.37
CA SER A 146 15.65 -10.68 -11.22
C SER A 146 15.03 -12.07 -11.18
N ASP A 147 13.74 -12.16 -11.46
CA ASP A 147 13.11 -13.46 -11.63
C ASP A 147 13.67 -14.10 -12.90
N LEU A 148 14.14 -15.35 -12.82
CA LEU A 148 14.68 -16.11 -13.97
C LEU A 148 13.65 -16.27 -15.11
N ASP A 149 12.39 -15.90 -14.87
CA ASP A 149 11.26 -15.95 -15.82
C ASP A 149 10.79 -14.56 -16.29
N ALA A 150 11.44 -13.45 -15.85
CA ALA A 150 11.12 -12.13 -16.37
C ALA A 150 11.91 -11.90 -17.67
N PRO A 151 11.25 -11.60 -18.82
CA PRO A 151 11.98 -11.29 -20.03
C PRO A 151 12.89 -10.08 -19.79
N PRO A 152 14.14 -10.08 -20.30
CA PRO A 152 15.06 -8.97 -20.12
C PRO A 152 14.47 -7.71 -20.76
N VAL A 153 14.33 -6.64 -19.97
CA VAL A 153 13.79 -5.32 -20.36
C VAL A 153 14.72 -4.55 -21.33
N VAL A 154 15.75 -5.20 -21.90
CA VAL A 154 16.77 -4.52 -22.71
C VAL A 154 17.05 -5.32 -23.97
N ALA A 155 16.11 -5.27 -24.93
CA ALA A 155 16.36 -5.61 -26.34
C ALA A 155 15.28 -5.06 -27.31
N GLN A 156 14.55 -3.99 -26.96
CA GLN A 156 13.60 -3.34 -27.88
C GLN A 156 13.76 -1.82 -27.83
N MET A 157 14.95 -1.31 -28.16
CA MET A 157 15.14 0.12 -28.49
C MET A 157 16.12 0.34 -29.66
N VAL A 158 16.44 -0.69 -30.44
CA VAL A 158 17.28 -0.53 -31.64
C VAL A 158 16.74 -1.38 -32.78
N GLU A 159 15.59 -0.99 -33.34
CA GLU A 159 15.15 -1.33 -34.71
C GLU A 159 13.74 -0.75 -34.96
N ALA A 160 13.58 0.57 -34.83
CA ALA A 160 12.38 1.26 -35.31
C ALA A 160 12.69 2.74 -35.59
N ASP A 161 13.78 3.02 -36.29
CA ASP A 161 14.07 4.39 -36.73
C ASP A 161 14.79 4.40 -38.09
N ALA A 162 14.11 3.84 -39.09
CA ALA A 162 14.45 4.02 -40.49
C ALA A 162 13.19 3.79 -41.34
N ASN A 163 12.28 4.78 -41.36
CA ASN A 163 11.43 5.14 -42.51
C ASN A 163 10.27 6.05 -42.08
N ASN A 164 10.48 7.37 -42.11
CA ASN A 164 9.64 8.31 -42.86
C ASN A 164 10.03 9.75 -42.52
N ALA A 165 10.65 10.41 -43.49
CA ALA A 165 10.72 11.86 -43.53
C ALA A 165 9.49 12.42 -44.25
N VAL A 166 8.99 13.55 -43.75
CA VAL A 166 8.41 14.74 -44.44
C VAL A 166 7.22 15.33 -43.64
N VAL A 167 7.52 16.40 -42.89
CA VAL A 167 6.90 17.76 -42.80
C VAL A 167 5.36 17.82 -42.73
N GLU A 168 4.69 18.40 -41.71
CA GLU A 168 4.61 19.86 -41.43
C GLU A 168 3.96 20.19 -40.05
N SER A 169 4.15 21.44 -39.60
CA SER A 169 4.03 22.03 -38.25
C SER A 169 2.63 22.29 -37.66
N ALA A 170 2.48 22.17 -36.32
CA ALA A 170 2.10 23.24 -35.38
C ALA A 170 1.87 22.70 -33.94
N ALA A 171 2.35 23.45 -32.95
CA ALA A 171 2.51 23.08 -31.54
C ALA A 171 1.22 23.05 -30.69
N VAL A 172 1.13 22.07 -29.77
CA VAL A 172 0.68 22.22 -28.38
C VAL A 172 1.45 21.20 -27.53
N GLU A 173 2.15 21.67 -26.50
CA GLU A 173 2.89 20.84 -25.54
C GLU A 173 1.93 19.95 -24.72
N SER A 174 2.04 18.63 -24.89
CA SER A 174 1.53 17.63 -23.97
C SER A 174 2.69 16.71 -23.58
N GLU A 175 2.95 16.61 -22.27
CA GLU A 175 3.91 15.67 -21.69
C GLU A 175 3.68 14.25 -22.26
N PRO A 176 4.75 13.49 -22.59
CA PRO A 176 4.56 12.14 -23.10
C PRO A 176 4.04 11.26 -21.96
N GLU A 177 2.79 10.82 -22.06
CA GLU A 177 2.28 9.69 -21.30
C GLU A 177 3.20 8.50 -21.58
N VAL A 178 4.02 8.17 -20.57
CA VAL A 178 4.75 6.92 -20.50
C VAL A 178 3.70 5.80 -20.46
N GLN A 179 3.36 5.26 -21.62
CA GLN A 179 2.66 3.98 -21.70
C GLN A 179 3.56 2.93 -21.08
N GLU A 180 3.22 2.55 -19.84
CA GLU A 180 3.83 1.42 -19.14
C GLU A 180 3.79 0.19 -20.07
N PRO A 181 4.92 -0.51 -20.27
CA PRO A 181 4.91 -1.72 -21.06
C PRO A 181 4.00 -2.75 -20.39
N ALA A 182 3.23 -3.47 -21.20
CA ALA A 182 2.32 -4.51 -20.75
C ALA A 182 3.08 -5.59 -19.96
N VAL A 183 3.06 -5.49 -18.64
CA VAL A 183 3.56 -6.50 -17.70
C VAL A 183 2.39 -7.39 -17.29
N GLU A 184 2.57 -8.69 -17.50
CA GLU A 184 1.69 -9.74 -16.99
C GLU A 184 1.52 -9.62 -15.47
N ILE A 185 0.26 -9.41 -15.07
CA ILE A 185 -0.33 -9.53 -13.74
C ILE A 185 0.59 -9.24 -12.54
N GLY A 186 0.35 -8.09 -11.90
CA GLY A 186 0.07 -8.09 -10.46
C GLY A 186 0.23 -6.75 -9.74
N GLN A 187 -0.84 -6.30 -9.07
CA GLN A 187 -0.78 -5.24 -8.04
C GLN A 187 -1.63 -5.53 -6.77
N THR A 188 -2.25 -6.71 -6.62
CA THR A 188 -3.06 -7.01 -5.41
C THR A 188 -2.95 -8.44 -4.87
N GLY A 189 -2.46 -9.42 -5.64
CA GLY A 189 -2.57 -10.85 -5.28
C GLY A 189 -4.05 -11.30 -5.21
N GLN A 190 -4.50 -12.44 -5.71
CA GLN A 190 -3.83 -13.48 -6.47
C GLN A 190 -4.85 -14.13 -7.40
N VAL A 191 -4.64 -14.00 -8.72
CA VAL A 191 -4.11 -15.09 -9.55
C VAL A 191 -3.06 -14.45 -10.45
N GLY A 192 -1.76 -14.72 -10.25
CA GLY A 192 -0.71 -14.30 -11.19
C GLY A 192 0.64 -13.87 -10.62
N LYS A 193 0.74 -13.25 -9.42
CA LYS A 193 2.05 -13.03 -8.78
C LYS A 193 2.40 -14.19 -7.84
N ARG A 194 3.29 -15.05 -8.32
CA ARG A 194 3.84 -16.19 -7.58
C ARG A 194 5.05 -15.82 -6.72
N LYS A 195 5.43 -14.54 -6.64
CA LYS A 195 6.68 -14.09 -5.99
C LYS A 195 6.66 -12.60 -5.69
N CYS A 196 7.16 -12.20 -4.52
CA CYS A 196 7.37 -10.80 -4.15
C CYS A 196 8.59 -10.68 -3.24
N ARG A 197 9.41 -9.63 -3.44
CA ARG A 197 10.55 -9.29 -2.58
C ARG A 197 10.59 -7.79 -2.37
N LEU A 198 10.66 -7.38 -1.10
CA LEU A 198 10.80 -5.99 -0.71
C LEU A 198 12.14 -5.45 -1.21
N SER A 199 12.10 -4.21 -1.69
CA SER A 199 13.26 -3.42 -2.05
C SER A 199 12.93 -1.95 -1.95
N ARG A 200 13.97 -1.13 -1.84
CA ARG A 200 13.95 0.32 -1.96
C ARG A 200 15.21 0.78 -2.68
N GLU A 201 15.14 1.98 -3.23
CA GLU A 201 16.31 2.60 -3.85
C GLU A 201 17.30 3.07 -2.78
N TYR A 202 18.56 2.67 -2.95
CA TYR A 202 19.71 3.23 -2.25
C TYR A 202 20.54 4.01 -3.27
N THR A 203 20.80 5.28 -2.97
CA THR A 203 21.73 6.11 -3.73
C THR A 203 23.07 6.15 -3.02
N VAL A 204 24.17 5.96 -3.75
CA VAL A 204 25.53 6.13 -3.26
C VAL A 204 26.32 7.09 -4.15
N ASP A 205 27.26 7.78 -3.52
CA ASP A 205 28.25 8.62 -4.20
C ASP A 205 29.55 7.83 -4.35
N LEU A 206 30.00 7.60 -5.58
CA LEU A 206 31.31 7.03 -5.89
C LEU A 206 32.17 8.14 -6.53
N PHE A 207 32.97 8.83 -5.72
CA PHE A 207 33.84 9.92 -6.18
C PHE A 207 33.09 11.07 -6.90
N GLY A 208 31.85 11.37 -6.48
CA GLY A 208 30.96 12.32 -7.16
C GLY A 208 30.01 11.68 -8.18
N ILE A 209 30.21 10.41 -8.54
CA ILE A 209 29.34 9.67 -9.46
C ILE A 209 28.14 9.13 -8.68
N LYS A 210 26.94 9.58 -9.04
CA LYS A 210 25.68 9.10 -8.42
C LYS A 210 25.32 7.72 -8.96
N LEU A 211 25.40 6.70 -8.12
CA LEU A 211 24.96 5.34 -8.42
C LEU A 211 23.69 5.00 -7.61
N SER A 212 22.80 4.18 -8.16
CA SER A 212 21.60 3.70 -7.47
C SER A 212 21.36 2.20 -7.62
N VAL A 213 20.83 1.59 -6.55
CA VAL A 213 20.51 0.16 -6.52
C VAL A 213 19.23 -0.08 -5.74
N TRP A 214 18.37 -0.97 -6.25
CA TRP A 214 17.17 -1.44 -5.53
C TRP A 214 17.53 -2.67 -4.69
N SER A 215 17.50 -2.52 -3.37
CA SER A 215 17.90 -3.54 -2.38
C SER A 215 17.12 -3.37 -1.09
N ILE A 216 17.31 -4.26 -0.13
CA ILE A 216 17.25 -3.98 1.31
C ILE A 216 18.65 -4.15 1.87
N ALA A 217 19.06 -3.31 2.81
CA ALA A 217 20.39 -3.40 3.39
C ALA A 217 20.52 -4.68 4.24
N PHE A 218 21.63 -5.37 4.06
CA PHE A 218 22.07 -6.54 4.82
C PHE A 218 23.38 -6.22 5.54
N GLN A 219 23.64 -6.87 6.68
CA GLN A 219 24.96 -6.89 7.30
C GLN A 219 25.17 -8.15 8.13
N GLU A 220 26.43 -8.52 8.36
CA GLU A 220 26.79 -9.56 9.33
C GLU A 220 26.76 -8.99 10.76
N GLN A 221 26.21 -9.79 11.69
CA GLN A 221 26.17 -9.44 13.11
C GLN A 221 27.58 -9.26 13.67
N ASP A 222 27.82 -8.11 14.31
CA ASP A 222 28.95 -7.96 15.22
C ASP A 222 28.57 -8.55 16.59
N LYS A 223 29.08 -9.74 16.88
CA LYS A 223 28.79 -10.48 18.13
C LYS A 223 29.26 -9.76 19.41
N VAL A 224 30.03 -8.68 19.29
CA VAL A 224 30.53 -7.90 20.43
C VAL A 224 29.54 -6.83 20.85
N VAL A 225 28.88 -6.17 19.88
CA VAL A 225 28.02 -5.01 20.13
C VAL A 225 26.54 -5.25 19.77
N SER A 226 26.22 -6.39 19.16
CA SER A 226 24.88 -6.67 18.66
C SER A 226 24.44 -8.12 18.83
N ALA A 227 23.12 -8.34 18.88
CA ALA A 227 22.48 -9.65 18.81
C ALA A 227 21.94 -9.92 17.40
N CYS A 228 21.67 -11.19 17.06
CA CYS A 228 21.02 -11.56 15.79
C CYS A 228 19.68 -10.81 15.59
N ALA A 229 18.90 -10.68 16.67
CA ALA A 229 17.66 -9.91 16.67
C ALA A 229 17.87 -8.42 16.36
N SER A 230 19.01 -7.85 16.75
CA SER A 230 19.35 -6.45 16.44
C SER A 230 19.60 -6.26 14.94
N THR A 231 20.31 -7.20 14.31
CA THR A 231 20.50 -7.22 12.85
C THR A 231 19.20 -7.44 12.09
N ALA A 232 18.31 -8.32 12.60
CA ALA A 232 16.99 -8.54 12.03
C ALA A 232 16.11 -7.28 12.13
N ILE A 233 16.08 -6.62 13.30
CA ILE A 233 15.39 -5.34 13.49
C ILE A 233 15.96 -4.29 12.53
N TRP A 234 17.28 -4.12 12.47
CA TRP A 234 17.93 -3.17 11.56
C TRP A 234 17.52 -3.41 10.11
N SER A 235 17.54 -4.66 9.65
CA SER A 235 17.07 -5.05 8.31
C SER A 235 15.60 -4.70 8.08
N SER A 236 14.74 -4.93 9.08
CA SER A 236 13.33 -4.57 9.02
C SER A 236 13.14 -3.05 8.90
N LEU A 237 13.91 -2.23 9.64
CA LEU A 237 13.85 -0.78 9.56
C LEU A 237 14.24 -0.26 8.18
N HIS A 238 15.26 -0.86 7.57
CA HIS A 238 15.67 -0.54 6.20
C HIS A 238 14.57 -0.83 5.18
N SER A 239 13.74 -1.84 5.42
CA SER A 239 12.64 -2.20 4.51
C SER A 239 11.42 -1.27 4.57
N LEU A 240 11.25 -0.48 5.63
CA LEU A 240 10.14 0.45 5.76
C LEU A 240 10.35 1.67 4.85
N LYS A 241 9.64 1.72 3.71
CA LYS A 241 9.83 2.74 2.66
C LYS A 241 9.70 4.18 3.16
N TRP A 242 8.86 4.43 4.16
CA TRP A 242 8.63 5.76 4.72
C TRP A 242 9.70 6.21 5.73
N ARG A 243 10.64 5.33 6.10
CA ARG A 243 11.78 5.70 6.94
C ARG A 243 12.91 6.27 6.12
N ASP A 244 13.50 7.35 6.60
CA ASP A 244 14.78 7.84 6.10
C ASP A 244 15.90 6.87 6.51
N VAL A 245 16.66 6.39 5.52
CA VAL A 245 17.80 5.50 5.71
C VAL A 245 18.84 6.10 6.63
N LYS A 246 19.01 7.43 6.61
CA LYS A 246 19.99 8.13 7.47
C LYS A 246 19.56 8.20 8.93
N ALA A 247 18.25 8.09 9.21
CA ALA A 247 17.71 8.13 10.56
C ALA A 247 17.64 6.76 11.25
N ILE A 248 17.95 5.68 10.54
CA ILE A 248 17.96 4.32 11.10
C ILE A 248 19.15 4.18 12.07
N HIS A 249 18.88 3.76 13.29
CA HIS A 249 19.90 3.47 14.30
C HIS A 249 20.77 2.27 13.89
N SER A 250 22.03 2.31 14.28
CA SER A 250 22.99 1.20 14.12
C SER A 250 22.61 -0.01 14.99
N CYS A 251 23.23 -1.17 14.72
CA CYS A 251 22.97 -2.38 15.50
C CYS A 251 23.38 -2.22 16.97
N SER A 252 24.46 -1.50 17.28
CA SER A 252 24.82 -1.21 18.67
C SER A 252 23.78 -0.34 19.38
N GLU A 253 23.26 0.70 18.73
CA GLU A 253 22.19 1.55 19.29
C GLU A 253 20.89 0.77 19.53
N ILE A 254 20.47 -0.05 18.56
CA ILE A 254 19.32 -0.96 18.68
C ILE A 254 19.50 -1.88 19.89
N THR A 255 20.71 -2.42 20.07
CA THR A 255 21.03 -3.30 21.20
C THR A 255 21.00 -2.56 22.54
N LEU A 256 21.58 -1.36 22.60
CA LEU A 256 21.56 -0.50 23.80
C LEU A 256 20.12 -0.15 24.20
N ASN A 257 19.29 0.22 23.22
CA ASN A 257 17.87 0.52 23.43
C ASN A 257 17.08 -0.70 23.95
N ALA A 258 17.48 -1.91 23.56
CA ALA A 258 16.87 -3.14 24.04
C ALA A 258 17.25 -3.49 25.49
N ILE A 259 18.44 -3.12 25.97
CA ILE A 259 18.93 -3.48 27.33
C ILE A 259 18.68 -2.39 28.39
N ASN A 260 18.64 -1.10 28.01
CA ASN A 260 18.61 0.04 28.95
C ASN A 260 17.34 0.13 29.83
N HIS A 261 16.29 -0.63 29.54
CA HIS A 261 14.97 -0.49 30.17
C HIS A 261 14.53 -1.72 30.98
N ILE A 262 15.45 -2.61 31.36
CA ILE A 262 15.12 -3.86 32.06
C ILE A 262 15.79 -3.94 33.43
N ASP A 263 15.00 -4.32 34.44
CA ASP A 263 15.47 -4.59 35.79
C ASP A 263 16.51 -5.72 35.80
N GLY A 264 17.69 -5.44 36.37
CA GLY A 264 18.81 -6.38 36.41
C GLY A 264 19.67 -6.41 35.14
N SER A 265 19.47 -5.48 34.20
CA SER A 265 20.39 -5.29 33.07
C SER A 265 21.78 -4.86 33.56
N SER A 266 22.82 -5.43 32.95
CA SER A 266 24.19 -4.96 33.12
C SER A 266 24.48 -3.89 32.07
N ASN A 267 25.32 -2.90 32.40
CA ASN A 267 25.83 -1.89 31.45
C ASN A 267 26.86 -2.48 30.44
N SER A 268 26.67 -3.73 30.06
CA SER A 268 27.51 -4.45 29.10
C SER A 268 26.64 -4.86 27.92
N PHE A 269 27.18 -4.79 26.70
CA PHE A 269 26.56 -5.44 25.56
C PHE A 269 26.23 -6.91 25.89
N PRO A 270 25.07 -7.42 25.45
CA PRO A 270 24.60 -8.71 25.89
C PRO A 270 25.49 -9.83 25.33
N ASN A 271 25.92 -10.74 26.21
CA ASN A 271 26.55 -12.01 25.81
C ASN A 271 25.51 -13.10 25.44
N LYS A 272 24.21 -12.75 25.42
CA LYS A 272 23.06 -13.64 25.23
C LYS A 272 22.07 -13.04 24.23
N GLU A 273 21.18 -13.88 23.70
CA GLU A 273 20.09 -13.50 22.80
C GLU A 273 19.13 -12.47 23.44
N LEU A 274 18.47 -11.66 22.61
CA LEU A 274 17.41 -10.75 23.06
C LEU A 274 16.09 -11.51 23.22
N THR A 275 15.40 -11.27 24.32
CA THR A 275 14.05 -11.81 24.56
C THR A 275 13.00 -11.16 23.65
N ASN A 276 11.87 -11.83 23.44
CA ASN A 276 10.74 -11.26 22.67
C ASN A 276 10.31 -9.88 23.21
N LYS A 277 10.30 -9.68 24.53
CA LYS A 277 9.98 -8.38 25.15
C LYS A 277 11.00 -7.28 24.78
N GLN A 278 12.28 -7.62 24.73
CA GLN A 278 13.34 -6.69 24.32
C GLN A 278 13.20 -6.29 22.86
N ILE A 279 12.87 -7.25 21.99
CA ILE A 279 12.65 -7.01 20.56
C ILE A 279 11.47 -6.06 20.35
N LEU A 280 10.32 -6.35 20.97
CA LEU A 280 9.14 -5.49 20.90
C LEU A 280 9.43 -4.08 21.46
N ARG A 281 10.13 -3.99 22.59
CA ARG A 281 10.52 -2.70 23.18
C ARG A 281 11.42 -1.88 22.26
N CYS A 282 12.31 -2.53 21.52
CA CYS A 282 13.15 -1.86 20.56
C CYS A 282 12.30 -1.24 19.44
N LEU A 283 11.28 -1.96 18.95
CA LEU A 283 10.32 -1.40 17.97
C LEU A 283 9.54 -0.20 18.53
N ASP A 284 9.19 -0.20 19.83
CA ASP A 284 8.58 0.97 20.49
C ASP A 284 9.53 2.19 20.49
N VAL A 285 10.80 1.99 20.82
CA VAL A 285 11.83 3.06 20.87
C VAL A 285 12.06 3.64 19.47
N GLU A 286 12.00 2.78 18.45
CA GLU A 286 12.01 3.21 17.05
C GLU A 286 10.76 4.04 16.68
N GLY A 287 9.71 4.07 17.50
CA GLY A 287 8.47 4.79 17.20
C GLY A 287 7.55 4.03 16.24
N LEU A 288 7.62 2.69 16.27
CA LEU A 288 6.75 1.81 15.47
C LEU A 288 5.65 1.22 16.35
N ARG A 289 4.52 0.90 15.72
CA ARG A 289 3.59 -0.07 16.30
C ARG A 289 4.08 -1.46 15.91
N HIS A 290 3.92 -2.42 16.80
CA HIS A 290 4.18 -3.81 16.49
C HIS A 290 2.94 -4.67 16.74
N HIS A 291 2.68 -5.60 15.82
CA HIS A 291 1.83 -6.74 16.07
C HIS A 291 2.71 -7.96 16.33
N SER A 292 2.23 -8.91 17.12
CA SER A 292 3.01 -10.09 17.44
C SER A 292 2.15 -11.31 17.65
N GLU A 293 2.68 -12.47 17.25
CA GLU A 293 2.02 -13.77 17.36
C GLU A 293 2.97 -14.76 18.03
N ASP A 294 2.45 -15.52 18.99
CA ASP A 294 3.17 -16.59 19.68
C ASP A 294 2.77 -17.91 19.02
N LEU A 295 3.56 -18.33 18.04
CA LEU A 295 3.22 -19.45 17.14
C LEU A 295 3.20 -20.77 17.90
N LYS A 296 4.08 -20.93 18.89
CA LYS A 296 4.08 -22.09 19.79
C LYS A 296 2.78 -22.23 20.57
N LYS A 297 2.23 -21.13 21.09
CA LYS A 297 0.96 -21.16 21.85
C LYS A 297 -0.25 -21.27 20.95
N GLN A 298 -0.23 -20.62 19.79
CA GLN A 298 -1.39 -20.51 18.90
C GLN A 298 -1.50 -21.69 17.91
N LYS A 299 -0.42 -22.47 17.72
CA LYS A 299 -0.35 -23.54 16.71
C LYS A 299 -0.77 -23.06 15.33
N LEU A 300 -0.18 -21.95 14.89
CA LEU A 300 -0.46 -21.36 13.58
C LEU A 300 -0.11 -22.36 12.47
N SER A 301 -1.05 -22.59 11.56
CA SER A 301 -0.84 -23.50 10.43
C SER A 301 0.18 -22.92 9.43
N GLU A 302 0.76 -23.80 8.62
CA GLU A 302 1.65 -23.41 7.53
C GLU A 302 0.96 -22.43 6.55
N GLU A 303 -0.31 -22.67 6.27
CA GLU A 303 -1.13 -21.85 5.37
C GLU A 303 -1.42 -20.46 5.96
N ASP A 304 -1.81 -20.38 7.23
CA ASP A 304 -2.04 -19.09 7.90
C ASP A 304 -0.74 -18.29 8.06
N PHE A 305 0.39 -18.96 8.32
CA PHE A 305 1.70 -18.32 8.30
C PHE A 305 2.02 -17.73 6.94
N LEU A 306 1.82 -18.50 5.86
CA LEU A 306 2.08 -18.04 4.50
C LEU A 306 1.15 -16.89 4.10
N ALA A 307 -0.12 -16.93 4.51
CA ALA A 307 -1.07 -15.83 4.31
C ALA A 307 -0.61 -14.57 5.05
N THR A 308 -0.14 -14.71 6.30
CA THR A 308 0.44 -13.61 7.08
C THR A 308 1.66 -13.01 6.39
N VAL A 309 2.61 -13.84 5.92
CA VAL A 309 3.77 -13.35 5.17
C VAL A 309 3.33 -12.63 3.90
N THR A 310 2.47 -13.25 3.09
CA THR A 310 1.99 -12.70 1.82
C THR A 310 1.33 -11.33 2.02
N GLY A 311 0.39 -11.25 2.96
CA GLY A 311 -0.34 -10.02 3.23
C GLY A 311 0.55 -8.89 3.73
N HIS A 312 1.53 -9.17 4.59
CA HIS A 312 2.47 -8.15 5.07
C HIS A 312 3.45 -7.70 3.98
N ILE A 313 4.03 -8.64 3.22
CA ILE A 313 4.96 -8.30 2.14
C ILE A 313 4.26 -7.50 1.04
N ASP A 314 3.03 -7.85 0.67
CA ASP A 314 2.21 -7.09 -0.28
C ASP A 314 1.76 -5.73 0.28
N SER A 315 1.77 -5.57 1.61
CA SER A 315 1.61 -4.29 2.31
C SER A 315 2.91 -3.48 2.43
N HIS A 316 4.02 -3.97 1.86
CA HIS A 316 5.37 -3.42 2.06
C HIS A 316 5.84 -3.40 3.53
N LEU A 317 5.47 -4.42 4.30
CA LEU A 317 5.84 -4.61 5.69
C LEU A 317 6.72 -5.87 5.84
N PRO A 318 7.90 -5.78 6.48
CA PRO A 318 8.71 -6.95 6.78
C PRO A 318 8.11 -7.74 7.95
N LEU A 319 8.61 -8.95 8.16
CA LEU A 319 8.30 -9.73 9.37
C LEU A 319 9.59 -10.16 10.06
N LEU A 320 9.62 -10.04 11.38
CA LEU A 320 10.68 -10.61 12.21
C LEU A 320 10.22 -11.99 12.67
N VAL A 321 11.08 -12.98 12.48
CA VAL A 321 10.85 -14.36 12.93
C VAL A 321 11.89 -14.69 13.98
N MET A 322 11.44 -15.20 15.12
CA MET A 322 12.31 -15.81 16.11
C MET A 322 11.96 -17.29 16.24
N GLY A 323 12.98 -18.15 16.25
CA GLY A 323 12.77 -19.59 16.30
C GLY A 323 13.99 -20.39 16.74
N SER A 324 13.79 -21.66 17.06
CA SER A 324 14.89 -22.60 17.31
C SER A 324 15.50 -23.07 16.00
N VAL A 325 16.81 -23.29 16.00
CA VAL A 325 17.55 -23.76 14.81
C VAL A 325 18.09 -25.17 15.02
N SER A 326 17.88 -26.01 14.03
CA SER A 326 18.43 -27.36 13.97
C SER A 326 19.17 -27.57 12.64
N LYS A 327 20.31 -28.25 12.70
CA LYS A 327 21.03 -28.70 11.52
C LYS A 327 20.36 -29.93 10.95
N VAL A 328 20.29 -30.03 9.62
CA VAL A 328 19.93 -31.27 8.93
C VAL A 328 21.19 -32.07 8.67
N THR A 329 21.26 -33.28 9.21
CA THR A 329 22.39 -34.21 9.00
C THR A 329 22.34 -34.82 7.60
N ASP A 330 23.44 -35.44 7.15
CA ASP A 330 23.49 -36.15 5.86
C ASP A 330 22.49 -37.34 5.82
N GLU A 331 22.07 -37.84 6.97
CA GLU A 331 21.07 -38.91 7.14
C GLU A 331 19.63 -38.36 7.13
N GLY A 332 19.45 -37.05 7.05
CA GLY A 332 18.14 -36.37 7.06
C GLY A 332 17.51 -36.22 8.44
N THR A 333 18.28 -36.41 9.52
CA THR A 333 17.85 -36.21 10.91
C THR A 333 18.22 -34.82 11.43
N LEU A 334 17.67 -34.42 12.58
CA LEU A 334 17.92 -33.11 13.19
C LEU A 334 18.97 -33.18 14.31
N GLU A 335 19.91 -32.25 14.29
CA GLU A 335 20.86 -31.97 15.37
C GLU A 335 20.63 -30.53 15.86
N ASP A 336 20.20 -30.37 17.11
CA ASP A 336 19.86 -29.05 17.66
C ASP A 336 21.10 -28.23 18.02
N TYR A 337 21.08 -26.94 17.70
CA TYR A 337 22.16 -26.01 18.05
C TYR A 337 22.08 -25.48 19.50
N ASP A 338 21.03 -25.83 20.24
CA ASP A 338 20.71 -25.31 21.60
C ASP A 338 20.76 -23.77 21.69
N ALA A 339 20.30 -23.09 20.64
CA ALA A 339 20.26 -21.64 20.52
C ALA A 339 19.07 -21.17 19.67
N GLY A 340 18.52 -20.01 20.03
CA GLY A 340 17.51 -19.32 19.24
C GLY A 340 18.14 -18.50 18.12
N HIS A 341 17.35 -18.19 17.09
CA HIS A 341 17.78 -17.32 16.00
C HIS A 341 16.68 -16.36 15.59
N ALA A 342 17.09 -15.19 15.11
CA ALA A 342 16.20 -14.14 14.63
C ALA A 342 16.55 -13.77 13.19
N VAL A 343 15.56 -13.81 12.30
CA VAL A 343 15.70 -13.45 10.89
C VAL A 343 14.62 -12.46 10.47
N CYS A 344 14.87 -11.72 9.40
CA CYS A 344 13.89 -10.81 8.82
C CYS A 344 13.38 -11.34 7.48
N ILE A 345 12.08 -11.66 7.39
CA ILE A 345 11.41 -12.00 6.13
C ILE A 345 11.18 -10.72 5.32
N LEU A 346 11.60 -10.78 4.06
CA LEU A 346 11.54 -9.69 3.09
C LEU A 346 10.88 -10.11 1.78
N GLY A 347 10.36 -11.33 1.68
CA GLY A 347 9.69 -11.76 0.47
C GLY A 347 9.12 -13.17 0.58
N TYR A 348 8.38 -13.54 -0.44
CA TYR A 348 7.83 -14.88 -0.62
C TYR A 348 7.88 -15.32 -2.08
N LYS A 349 7.74 -16.62 -2.30
CA LYS A 349 7.41 -17.26 -3.57
C LYS A 349 6.40 -18.37 -3.30
N VAL A 350 5.30 -18.38 -4.03
CA VAL A 350 4.24 -19.39 -3.98
C VAL A 350 4.01 -19.89 -5.40
N ASP A 351 4.55 -21.07 -5.71
CA ASP A 351 4.30 -21.80 -6.95
C ASP A 351 3.94 -23.26 -6.64
N SER A 352 4.71 -24.24 -7.16
CA SER A 352 4.66 -25.60 -6.61
C SER A 352 5.27 -25.68 -5.21
N ASP A 353 6.11 -24.72 -4.86
CA ASP A 353 6.75 -24.57 -3.56
C ASP A 353 6.26 -23.31 -2.83
N SER A 354 6.11 -23.42 -1.51
CA SER A 354 5.93 -22.29 -0.60
C SER A 354 7.27 -21.90 0.00
N VAL A 355 7.72 -20.66 -0.25
CA VAL A 355 9.06 -20.19 0.07
C VAL A 355 8.99 -18.77 0.62
N VAL A 356 9.85 -18.47 1.59
CA VAL A 356 10.13 -17.11 2.06
C VAL A 356 11.58 -16.72 1.81
N TYR A 357 11.81 -15.43 1.57
CA TYR A 357 13.13 -14.84 1.42
C TYR A 357 13.48 -14.07 2.69
N VAL A 358 14.63 -14.38 3.29
CA VAL A 358 15.06 -13.82 4.57
C VAL A 358 16.42 -13.13 4.49
N HIS A 359 16.63 -12.12 5.31
CA HIS A 359 17.98 -11.74 5.75
C HIS A 359 18.34 -12.57 6.97
N ASP A 360 19.36 -13.43 6.81
CA ASP A 360 19.99 -14.20 7.88
C ASP A 360 21.47 -13.78 7.94
N ASP A 361 21.90 -13.23 9.07
CA ASP A 361 23.25 -12.72 9.30
C ASP A 361 24.35 -13.81 9.23
N ARG A 362 23.98 -15.08 9.35
CA ARG A 362 24.87 -16.25 9.21
C ARG A 362 25.02 -16.71 7.77
N LEU A 363 24.09 -16.34 6.88
CA LEU A 363 24.07 -16.79 5.48
C LEU A 363 24.24 -15.66 4.48
N GLY A 364 23.35 -14.68 4.46
CA GLY A 364 23.39 -13.62 3.46
C GLY A 364 22.05 -12.97 3.13
N PRO A 365 22.07 -12.02 2.17
CA PRO A 365 20.89 -11.29 1.76
C PRO A 365 19.91 -12.16 0.95
N TYR A 366 18.60 -12.03 1.19
CA TYR A 366 17.54 -12.78 0.51
C TYR A 366 17.76 -14.30 0.46
N ALA A 367 18.29 -14.88 1.55
CA ALA A 367 18.42 -16.33 1.70
C ALA A 367 17.06 -17.00 1.53
N ARG A 368 17.02 -18.13 0.83
CA ARG A 368 15.79 -18.84 0.50
C ARG A 368 15.47 -19.85 1.60
N ALA A 369 14.26 -19.78 2.16
CA ALA A 369 13.74 -20.78 3.10
C ALA A 369 12.42 -21.38 2.58
N LYS A 370 12.38 -22.69 2.37
CA LYS A 370 11.15 -23.41 1.96
C LYS A 370 10.38 -23.86 3.18
N LEU A 371 9.07 -23.75 3.13
CA LEU A 371 8.20 -24.32 4.16
C LEU A 371 8.21 -25.84 4.00
N VAL A 372 8.56 -26.56 5.06
CA VAL A 372 8.70 -28.02 5.06
C VAL A 372 8.00 -28.63 6.27
N LYS A 373 7.45 -29.83 6.11
CA LYS A 373 6.89 -30.61 7.22
C LYS A 373 8.02 -31.17 8.09
N LEU A 374 7.89 -31.02 9.41
CA LEU A 374 8.89 -31.47 10.38
C LEU A 374 8.96 -32.99 10.47
N ASN A 375 7.86 -33.69 10.23
CA ASN A 375 7.80 -35.16 10.24
C ASN A 375 8.72 -35.85 9.20
N ARG A 376 9.19 -35.11 8.18
CA ARG A 376 10.21 -35.59 7.22
C ARG A 376 11.60 -35.74 7.87
N TYR A 377 11.87 -35.01 8.95
CA TYR A 377 13.19 -34.92 9.59
C TYR A 377 13.19 -35.41 11.04
N ASP A 378 12.06 -35.28 11.74
CA ASP A 378 11.82 -35.85 13.07
C ASP A 378 10.57 -36.74 13.06
N PRO A 379 10.73 -38.07 13.13
CA PRO A 379 9.60 -39.01 13.19
C PRO A 379 8.65 -38.82 14.38
N LYS A 380 9.04 -38.05 15.41
CA LYS A 380 8.20 -37.74 16.57
C LYS A 380 7.34 -36.49 16.37
N ALA A 381 7.61 -35.67 15.35
CA ALA A 381 6.85 -34.46 15.06
C ALA A 381 5.43 -34.79 14.57
N SER A 382 4.49 -33.91 14.89
CA SER A 382 3.12 -34.00 14.37
C SER A 382 3.09 -33.84 12.84
N ALA A 383 2.05 -34.36 12.18
CA ALA A 383 1.85 -34.15 10.76
C ALA A 383 1.65 -32.67 10.38
N ASP A 384 1.14 -31.88 11.33
CA ASP A 384 0.89 -30.45 11.15
C ASP A 384 2.11 -29.58 11.50
N ASP A 385 3.14 -30.15 12.12
CA ASP A 385 4.33 -29.42 12.51
C ASP A 385 5.16 -29.08 11.27
N TRP A 386 5.60 -27.82 11.18
CA TRP A 386 6.30 -27.28 10.01
C TRP A 386 7.48 -26.39 10.42
N ALA A 387 8.41 -26.18 9.50
CA ALA A 387 9.59 -25.34 9.70
C ALA A 387 10.00 -24.60 8.43
N LEU A 388 10.86 -23.59 8.59
CA LEU A 388 11.54 -22.89 7.52
C LEU A 388 12.86 -23.61 7.20
N GLY A 389 12.90 -24.36 6.11
CA GLY A 389 14.09 -25.05 5.63
C GLY A 389 14.98 -24.17 4.77
N LEU A 390 16.13 -23.74 5.31
CA LEU A 390 17.10 -22.92 4.61
C LEU A 390 17.80 -23.72 3.51
N GLN A 391 17.73 -23.23 2.27
CA GLN A 391 18.28 -23.91 1.10
C GLN A 391 19.42 -23.12 0.46
N ARG A 392 20.36 -23.86 -0.16
CA ARG A 392 21.44 -23.31 -0.97
C ARG A 392 21.24 -23.72 -2.43
N MET A 393 21.61 -22.84 -3.34
CA MET A 393 21.65 -23.19 -4.76
C MET A 393 22.87 -24.08 -5.05
N ILE A 394 22.71 -25.04 -5.96
CA ILE A 394 23.82 -25.85 -6.47
C ILE A 394 24.62 -24.97 -7.43
N GLU A 395 25.92 -24.82 -7.14
CA GLU A 395 26.81 -23.96 -7.94
C GLU A 395 26.77 -24.32 -9.43
N GLY A 396 26.63 -23.29 -10.28
CA GLY A 396 26.60 -23.46 -11.73
C GLY A 396 25.30 -24.05 -12.28
N THR A 397 24.25 -24.14 -11.47
CA THR A 397 22.93 -24.63 -11.87
C THR A 397 21.82 -23.77 -11.28
N ASN A 398 20.60 -23.85 -11.82
CA ASN A 398 19.41 -23.20 -11.24
C ASN A 398 18.64 -24.13 -10.28
N GLN A 399 19.30 -25.12 -9.68
CA GLN A 399 18.68 -26.11 -8.81
C GLN A 399 18.98 -25.85 -7.33
N TRP A 400 17.97 -26.04 -6.48
CA TRP A 400 18.08 -25.87 -5.03
C TRP A 400 18.40 -27.21 -4.35
N LYS A 401 19.38 -27.23 -3.44
CA LYS A 401 19.67 -28.38 -2.57
C LYS A 401 18.56 -28.56 -1.53
N ASP A 402 18.41 -29.76 -1.00
CA ASP A 402 17.58 -29.98 0.20
C ASP A 402 18.02 -29.05 1.35
N PRO A 403 17.10 -28.71 2.28
CA PRO A 403 17.41 -27.86 3.42
C PRO A 403 18.61 -28.36 4.23
N HIS A 404 19.54 -27.46 4.55
CA HIS A 404 20.72 -27.76 5.38
C HIS A 404 20.52 -27.37 6.85
N GLU A 405 19.59 -26.46 7.11
CA GLU A 405 19.18 -26.02 8.44
C GLU A 405 17.66 -25.82 8.43
N LEU A 406 17.01 -26.11 9.55
CA LEU A 406 15.61 -25.80 9.80
C LEU A 406 15.52 -24.74 10.89
N ILE A 407 14.65 -23.74 10.68
CA ILE A 407 14.22 -22.81 11.73
C ILE A 407 12.76 -23.14 12.04
N VAL A 408 12.47 -23.55 13.27
CA VAL A 408 11.10 -23.76 13.75
C VAL A 408 10.58 -22.43 14.30
N PRO A 409 9.62 -21.75 13.62
CA PRO A 409 9.18 -20.43 14.04
C PRO A 409 8.41 -20.49 15.36
N GLU A 410 8.79 -19.65 16.32
CA GLU A 410 8.19 -19.62 17.64
C GLU A 410 7.42 -18.33 17.90
N PHE A 411 7.91 -17.22 17.33
CA PHE A 411 7.34 -15.91 17.52
C PHE A 411 7.50 -15.06 16.26
N LEU A 412 6.46 -14.30 15.94
CA LEU A 412 6.46 -13.30 14.89
C LEU A 412 6.31 -11.91 15.48
N ALA A 413 7.08 -10.95 14.96
CA ALA A 413 6.86 -9.53 15.21
C ALA A 413 6.76 -8.78 13.88
N MET A 414 5.70 -8.01 13.69
CA MET A 414 5.44 -7.26 12.47
C MET A 414 5.49 -5.77 12.78
N PRO A 415 6.59 -5.06 12.42
CA PRO A 415 6.67 -3.62 12.57
C PRO A 415 5.74 -2.92 11.58
N THR A 416 4.97 -1.97 12.09
CA THR A 416 3.94 -1.25 11.33
C THR A 416 3.91 0.22 11.73
N ASP A 417 3.15 1.00 10.97
CA ASP A 417 2.88 2.40 11.28
C ASP A 417 2.10 2.54 12.61
N THR A 418 2.39 3.57 13.39
CA THR A 418 1.71 3.88 14.68
C THR A 418 0.17 3.96 14.61
N LYS A 419 -0.38 4.20 13.41
CA LYS A 419 -1.82 4.26 13.15
C LYS A 419 -2.43 2.91 12.74
N ALA A 420 -1.65 1.89 12.42
CA ALA A 420 -2.13 0.54 12.13
C ALA A 420 -2.30 -0.24 13.44
N ARG A 421 -3.45 -0.11 14.09
CA ARG A 421 -3.75 -0.69 15.41
C ARG A 421 -4.45 -2.05 15.34
N LEU A 422 -5.12 -2.33 14.23
CA LEU A 422 -5.84 -3.57 14.01
C LEU A 422 -4.90 -4.62 13.40
N PRO A 423 -4.68 -5.77 14.08
CA PRO A 423 -3.85 -6.86 13.55
C PRO A 423 -4.38 -7.45 12.23
N PHE A 424 -3.45 -7.99 11.43
CA PHE A 424 -3.73 -8.64 10.14
C PHE A 424 -4.78 -9.75 10.24
N PHE A 425 -4.71 -10.59 11.29
CA PHE A 425 -5.58 -11.76 11.42
C PHE A 425 -7.07 -11.41 11.37
N TYR A 426 -7.48 -10.22 11.82
CA TYR A 426 -8.88 -9.79 11.73
C TYR A 426 -9.33 -9.68 10.28
N ALA A 427 -8.51 -9.10 9.41
CA ALA A 427 -8.81 -8.95 7.99
C ALA A 427 -8.72 -10.30 7.27
N HIS A 428 -7.69 -11.10 7.58
CA HIS A 428 -7.52 -12.46 7.04
C HIS A 428 -8.72 -13.36 7.35
N TYR A 429 -9.09 -13.51 8.62
CA TYR A 429 -10.21 -14.36 9.01
C TYR A 429 -11.57 -13.79 8.58
N THR A 430 -11.68 -12.48 8.35
CA THR A 430 -12.86 -11.89 7.68
C THR A 430 -12.95 -12.35 6.22
N GLY A 431 -11.84 -12.28 5.49
CA GLY A 431 -11.73 -12.80 4.12
C GLY A 431 -12.05 -14.28 4.03
N GLN A 432 -11.45 -15.08 4.92
CA GLN A 432 -11.68 -16.52 5.00
C GLN A 432 -13.16 -16.83 5.26
N LYS A 433 -13.77 -16.19 6.27
CA LYS A 433 -15.16 -16.46 6.64
C LYS A 433 -16.13 -16.08 5.53
N ILE A 434 -15.90 -14.98 4.80
CA ILE A 434 -16.71 -14.60 3.64
C ILE A 434 -16.59 -15.66 2.54
N SER A 435 -15.37 -16.13 2.26
CA SER A 435 -15.11 -17.13 1.22
C SER A 435 -15.76 -18.48 1.54
N THR A 436 -15.60 -18.97 2.78
CA THR A 436 -16.26 -20.19 3.24
C THR A 436 -17.78 -20.05 3.25
N ALA A 437 -18.31 -18.93 3.74
CA ALA A 437 -19.75 -18.70 3.74
C ALA A 437 -20.34 -18.64 2.32
N PHE A 438 -19.57 -18.16 1.33
CA PHE A 438 -19.99 -18.24 -0.07
C PHE A 438 -20.09 -19.68 -0.54
N ALA A 439 -19.07 -20.51 -0.28
CA ALA A 439 -19.07 -21.92 -0.66
C ALA A 439 -20.28 -22.68 -0.07
N ASP A 440 -20.58 -22.43 1.21
CA ASP A 440 -21.75 -23.01 1.90
C ASP A 440 -23.08 -22.60 1.23
N LEU A 441 -23.24 -21.30 0.93
CA LEU A 441 -24.43 -20.76 0.28
C LEU A 441 -24.59 -21.27 -1.16
N ALA A 442 -23.49 -21.36 -1.92
CA ALA A 442 -23.49 -21.87 -3.27
C ALA A 442 -23.91 -23.35 -3.34
N GLY A 443 -23.45 -24.17 -2.39
CA GLY A 443 -23.86 -25.58 -2.28
C GLY A 443 -25.35 -25.76 -1.96
N LEU A 444 -25.91 -24.89 -1.11
CA LEU A 444 -27.35 -24.91 -0.78
C LEU A 444 -28.22 -24.49 -1.97
N LEU A 445 -27.80 -23.48 -2.73
CA LEU A 445 -28.55 -23.03 -3.91
C LEU A 445 -28.54 -24.09 -5.02
N SER A 446 -27.40 -24.75 -5.23
CA SER A 446 -27.24 -25.82 -6.23
C SER A 446 -28.04 -27.10 -5.90
N SER A 447 -28.32 -27.36 -4.62
CA SER A 447 -29.10 -28.53 -4.17
C SER A 447 -30.61 -28.28 -4.10
N SER A 448 -31.06 -27.04 -4.24
CA SER A 448 -32.49 -26.66 -4.22
C SER A 448 -33.16 -26.64 -5.59
N SER A 449 -32.38 -26.76 -6.67
CA SER A 449 -32.84 -26.86 -8.06
C SER A 449 -33.02 -28.31 -8.52
N THR A 450 -33.79 -29.10 -7.78
CA THR A 450 -34.32 -30.40 -8.26
C THR A 450 -35.81 -30.25 -8.55
N GLU A 451 -36.17 -29.94 -9.79
CA GLU A 451 -37.35 -30.56 -10.38
C GLU A 451 -37.02 -32.05 -10.64
N PRO A 452 -37.98 -32.97 -10.55
CA PRO A 452 -37.71 -34.39 -10.75
C PRO A 452 -37.41 -34.66 -12.24
N GLU A 453 -36.13 -34.75 -12.59
CA GLU A 453 -35.71 -35.12 -13.94
C GLU A 453 -35.97 -36.61 -14.22
N THR A 454 -36.56 -36.85 -15.39
CA THR A 454 -36.67 -38.16 -16.04
C THR A 454 -35.29 -38.80 -16.29
N PRO A 455 -35.18 -40.14 -16.29
CA PRO A 455 -33.90 -40.86 -16.22
C PRO A 455 -33.14 -40.95 -17.57
N ALA A 456 -32.91 -39.83 -18.25
CA ALA A 456 -32.27 -39.83 -19.57
C ALA A 456 -31.14 -38.79 -19.79
N GLN A 457 -30.71 -38.04 -18.75
CA GLN A 457 -29.62 -37.06 -18.88
C GLN A 457 -28.59 -37.21 -17.73
N GLU A 458 -27.89 -38.34 -17.69
CA GLU A 458 -26.83 -38.62 -16.69
C GLU A 458 -25.41 -38.19 -17.14
N GLN A 459 -25.26 -37.30 -18.14
CA GLN A 459 -23.92 -36.94 -18.65
C GLN A 459 -23.72 -35.45 -19.00
N ALA A 460 -24.44 -34.53 -18.35
CA ALA A 460 -24.03 -33.12 -18.35
C ALA A 460 -23.44 -32.79 -16.97
N GLU A 461 -22.12 -32.56 -16.92
CA GLU A 461 -21.46 -32.01 -15.74
C GLU A 461 -22.17 -30.70 -15.34
N SER A 462 -22.75 -30.64 -14.13
CA SER A 462 -23.23 -29.38 -13.59
C SER A 462 -22.11 -28.34 -13.64
N PRO A 463 -22.35 -27.09 -14.06
CA PRO A 463 -21.30 -26.09 -14.13
C PRO A 463 -20.69 -25.90 -12.74
N ALA A 464 -19.39 -26.18 -12.63
CA ALA A 464 -18.66 -26.04 -11.37
C ALA A 464 -18.69 -24.56 -10.96
N VAL A 465 -19.30 -24.26 -9.80
CA VAL A 465 -19.26 -22.91 -9.23
C VAL A 465 -17.80 -22.58 -8.92
N GLU A 466 -17.27 -21.54 -9.56
CA GLU A 466 -15.89 -21.11 -9.27
C GLU A 466 -15.75 -20.64 -7.82
N GLU A 467 -14.55 -20.85 -7.26
CA GLU A 467 -14.24 -20.49 -5.89
C GLU A 467 -14.12 -18.96 -5.74
N LEU A 468 -14.65 -18.45 -4.62
CA LEU A 468 -14.43 -17.07 -4.19
C LEU A 468 -13.14 -17.03 -3.36
N THR A 469 -12.05 -16.53 -3.93
CA THR A 469 -10.76 -16.39 -3.24
C THR A 469 -10.53 -14.95 -2.81
N TYR A 470 -9.53 -14.70 -1.96
CA TYR A 470 -9.25 -13.35 -1.46
C TYR A 470 -7.76 -13.10 -1.21
N ALA A 471 -7.39 -11.82 -1.18
CA ALA A 471 -6.09 -11.35 -0.71
C ALA A 471 -6.25 -10.14 0.21
N VAL A 472 -5.31 -9.99 1.14
CA VAL A 472 -5.36 -8.97 2.18
C VAL A 472 -4.09 -8.14 2.15
N LYS A 473 -4.22 -6.81 2.11
CA LYS A 473 -3.10 -5.88 2.27
C LYS A 473 -3.50 -4.60 2.98
N LEU A 474 -2.58 -4.03 3.74
CA LEU A 474 -2.70 -2.73 4.38
C LEU A 474 -2.32 -1.65 3.38
N ARG A 475 -3.18 -0.65 3.23
CA ARG A 475 -2.95 0.47 2.31
C ARG A 475 -3.37 1.80 2.91
N SER A 476 -2.81 2.88 2.38
CA SER A 476 -3.34 4.20 2.68
C SER A 476 -4.61 4.50 1.89
N ILE A 477 -5.56 5.22 2.49
CA ILE A 477 -6.77 5.67 1.79
C ILE A 477 -6.44 6.55 0.58
N SER A 478 -5.31 7.25 0.61
CA SER A 478 -4.84 8.05 -0.52
C SER A 478 -4.56 7.17 -1.74
N GLU A 479 -3.77 6.09 -1.56
CA GLU A 479 -3.48 5.13 -2.63
C GLU A 479 -4.76 4.44 -3.14
N ILE A 480 -5.64 4.01 -2.22
CA ILE A 480 -6.91 3.38 -2.58
C ILE A 480 -7.76 4.32 -3.45
N ARG A 481 -7.90 5.61 -3.06
CA ARG A 481 -8.66 6.59 -3.83
C ARG A 481 -8.03 6.89 -5.18
N GLN A 482 -6.70 6.96 -5.27
CA GLN A 482 -6.01 7.17 -6.55
C GLN A 482 -6.29 6.02 -7.53
N GLU A 483 -6.27 4.78 -7.04
CA GLU A 483 -6.61 3.60 -7.84
C GLU A 483 -8.09 3.60 -8.24
N ILE A 484 -9.00 3.75 -7.29
CA ILE A 484 -10.46 3.75 -7.55
C ILE A 484 -10.86 4.89 -8.49
N ARG A 485 -10.23 6.06 -8.39
CA ARG A 485 -10.48 7.18 -9.32
C ARG A 485 -10.23 6.77 -10.77
N LYS A 486 -9.14 6.04 -11.02
CA LYS A 486 -8.75 5.55 -12.36
C LYS A 486 -9.55 4.32 -12.80
N HIS A 487 -10.14 3.56 -11.87
CA HIS A 487 -10.90 2.34 -12.19
C HIS A 487 -12.16 2.63 -12.99
N ALA A 488 -12.40 1.90 -14.07
CA ALA A 488 -13.66 1.88 -14.81
C ALA A 488 -14.19 0.45 -14.78
N ALA A 489 -15.41 0.25 -14.25
CA ALA A 489 -16.03 -1.07 -14.29
C ALA A 489 -16.25 -1.51 -15.74
N PRO A 490 -15.99 -2.78 -16.08
CA PRO A 490 -16.28 -3.30 -17.41
C PRO A 490 -17.77 -3.11 -17.75
N ALA A 491 -18.06 -2.55 -18.93
CA ALA A 491 -19.43 -2.42 -19.43
C ALA A 491 -19.99 -3.76 -19.96
N GLU A 492 -19.10 -4.72 -20.16
CA GLU A 492 -19.35 -6.04 -20.71
C GLU A 492 -18.50 -7.04 -19.92
N TYR A 493 -19.10 -8.17 -19.55
CA TYR A 493 -18.39 -9.32 -19.01
C TYR A 493 -18.50 -10.45 -20.02
N VAL A 494 -17.35 -10.95 -20.46
CA VAL A 494 -17.25 -12.16 -21.27
C VAL A 494 -16.94 -13.29 -20.31
N ASP A 495 -17.83 -14.26 -20.24
CA ASP A 495 -17.60 -15.48 -19.47
C ASP A 495 -16.40 -16.22 -20.05
N PRO A 496 -15.32 -16.45 -19.28
CA PRO A 496 -14.13 -17.11 -19.78
C PRO A 496 -14.35 -18.58 -20.18
N SER A 497 -15.37 -19.22 -19.63
CA SER A 497 -15.68 -20.64 -19.81
C SER A 497 -16.65 -20.88 -20.97
N THR A 498 -17.65 -20.02 -21.15
CA THR A 498 -18.67 -20.16 -22.21
C THR A 498 -18.43 -19.24 -23.41
N GLY A 499 -17.65 -18.17 -23.24
CA GLY A 499 -17.46 -17.13 -24.24
C GLY A 499 -18.69 -16.23 -24.44
N GLU A 500 -19.75 -16.41 -23.63
CA GLU A 500 -20.93 -15.56 -23.69
C GLU A 500 -20.65 -14.19 -23.10
N SER A 501 -21.17 -13.17 -23.78
CA SER A 501 -21.08 -11.79 -23.33
C SER A 501 -22.37 -11.35 -22.65
N VAL A 502 -22.22 -10.78 -21.45
CA VAL A 502 -23.29 -10.12 -20.70
C VAL A 502 -22.96 -8.63 -20.62
N VAL A 503 -23.89 -7.78 -21.07
CA VAL A 503 -23.73 -6.32 -21.03
C VAL A 503 -24.36 -5.75 -19.76
N VAL A 504 -23.65 -4.85 -19.09
CA VAL A 504 -24.16 -4.12 -17.92
C VAL A 504 -25.26 -3.15 -18.37
N SER A 505 -26.42 -3.17 -17.72
CA SER A 505 -27.49 -2.20 -18.00
C SER A 505 -27.03 -0.77 -17.68
N ALA A 506 -27.53 0.22 -18.44
CA ALA A 506 -27.20 1.62 -18.22
C ALA A 506 -27.48 2.06 -16.77
N ASP A 507 -28.62 1.63 -16.21
CA ASP A 507 -29.00 1.93 -14.82
C ASP A 507 -28.01 1.35 -13.79
N ALA A 508 -27.53 0.12 -14.00
CA ALA A 508 -26.57 -0.52 -13.11
C ALA A 508 -25.19 0.18 -13.20
N LEU A 509 -24.79 0.59 -14.40
CA LEU A 509 -23.57 1.34 -14.62
C LEU A 509 -23.62 2.72 -13.94
N ASP A 510 -24.75 3.43 -14.05
CA ASP A 510 -24.91 4.73 -13.43
C ASP A 510 -25.03 4.64 -11.90
N ALA A 511 -25.68 3.60 -11.37
CA ALA A 511 -25.67 3.30 -9.95
C ALA A 511 -24.24 3.03 -9.44
N TRP A 512 -23.44 2.28 -10.18
CA TRP A 512 -22.04 2.04 -9.86
C TRP A 512 -21.20 3.33 -9.89
N LYS A 513 -21.40 4.21 -10.89
CA LYS A 513 -20.72 5.52 -10.94
C LYS A 513 -21.06 6.38 -9.71
N ARG A 514 -22.32 6.44 -9.30
CA ARG A 514 -22.74 7.14 -8.07
C ARG A 514 -22.09 6.55 -6.83
N ALA A 515 -22.08 5.22 -6.69
CA ALA A 515 -21.41 4.54 -5.58
C ALA A 515 -19.90 4.80 -5.55
N LYS A 516 -19.23 4.82 -6.72
CA LYS A 516 -17.82 5.19 -6.85
C LYS A 516 -17.56 6.63 -6.39
N VAL A 517 -18.38 7.59 -6.81
CA VAL A 517 -18.25 8.99 -6.36
C VAL A 517 -18.46 9.08 -4.85
N LYS A 518 -19.51 8.45 -4.30
CA LYS A 518 -19.77 8.40 -2.86
C LYS A 518 -18.59 7.83 -2.09
N PHE A 519 -17.98 6.74 -2.58
CA PHE A 519 -16.76 6.19 -2.00
C PHE A 519 -15.62 7.22 -2.00
N LEU A 520 -15.35 7.86 -3.14
CA LEU A 520 -14.23 8.81 -3.25
C LEU A 520 -14.38 10.05 -2.35
N THR A 521 -15.61 10.48 -2.07
CA THR A 521 -15.92 11.66 -1.24
C THR A 521 -16.15 11.33 0.23
N SER A 522 -16.39 10.06 0.59
CA SER A 522 -16.61 9.64 1.98
C SER A 522 -15.35 9.78 2.84
N SER A 523 -15.51 10.06 4.13
CA SER A 523 -14.39 10.09 5.09
C SER A 523 -13.97 8.68 5.51
N PHE A 524 -12.66 8.42 5.53
CA PHE A 524 -12.09 7.16 6.05
C PHE A 524 -10.87 7.44 6.92
N ALA A 525 -10.55 6.50 7.82
CA ALA A 525 -9.24 6.49 8.46
C ALA A 525 -8.11 6.31 7.44
N ARG A 526 -6.94 6.85 7.77
CA ARG A 526 -5.79 6.91 6.87
C ARG A 526 -5.36 5.54 6.36
N LEU A 527 -5.42 4.51 7.20
CA LEU A 527 -4.98 3.15 6.87
C LEU A 527 -6.19 2.22 6.88
N GLN A 528 -6.31 1.40 5.84
CA GLN A 528 -7.35 0.40 5.68
C GLN A 528 -6.71 -0.94 5.37
N TRP A 529 -7.21 -2.01 5.98
CA TRP A 529 -7.02 -3.34 5.45
C TRP A 529 -7.97 -3.52 4.26
N GLU A 530 -7.40 -3.66 3.07
CA GLU A 530 -8.12 -4.01 1.85
C GLU A 530 -8.16 -5.54 1.74
N VAL A 531 -9.37 -6.10 1.74
CA VAL A 531 -9.63 -7.50 1.42
C VAL A 531 -10.22 -7.54 0.01
N GLN A 532 -9.40 -7.88 -0.98
CA GLN A 532 -9.82 -8.02 -2.38
C GLN A 532 -10.32 -9.44 -2.62
N PHE A 533 -11.55 -9.57 -3.08
CA PHE A 533 -12.14 -10.84 -3.49
C PHE A 533 -12.05 -11.05 -5.00
N PHE A 534 -11.89 -12.30 -5.40
CA PHE A 534 -11.83 -12.77 -6.78
C PHE A 534 -12.82 -13.90 -6.97
N TYR A 535 -13.57 -13.86 -8.06
CA TYR A 535 -14.33 -15.01 -8.55
C TYR A 535 -13.50 -15.63 -9.68
N GLY A 536 -12.95 -16.82 -9.43
CA GLY A 536 -11.89 -17.39 -10.26
C GLY A 536 -10.68 -16.46 -10.32
N ARG A 537 -10.38 -15.91 -11.51
CA ARG A 537 -9.26 -14.98 -11.73
C ARG A 537 -9.66 -13.51 -11.79
N VAL A 538 -10.96 -13.23 -11.77
CA VAL A 538 -11.49 -11.88 -12.02
C VAL A 538 -11.76 -11.19 -10.68
N LYS A 539 -11.31 -9.93 -10.55
CA LYS A 539 -11.64 -9.10 -9.38
C LYS A 539 -13.15 -8.91 -9.29
N ALA A 540 -13.73 -9.37 -8.20
CA ALA A 540 -15.15 -9.20 -7.93
C ALA A 540 -15.37 -7.89 -7.17
N PHE A 541 -15.13 -7.90 -5.87
CA PHE A 541 -15.33 -6.75 -4.98
C PHE A 541 -14.23 -6.65 -3.93
N ARG A 542 -14.14 -5.50 -3.29
CA ARG A 542 -13.26 -5.23 -2.15
C ARG A 542 -14.06 -4.92 -0.90
N VAL A 543 -13.55 -5.39 0.23
CA VAL A 543 -14.02 -5.02 1.56
C VAL A 543 -12.90 -4.24 2.24
N PHE A 544 -13.21 -3.04 2.75
CA PHE A 544 -12.28 -2.21 3.48
C PHE A 544 -12.60 -2.28 4.97
N ILE A 545 -11.58 -2.52 5.78
CA ILE A 545 -11.66 -2.61 7.24
C ILE A 545 -10.75 -1.52 7.83
N ASP A 546 -11.27 -0.74 8.78
CA ASP A 546 -10.52 0.33 9.42
C ASP A 546 -9.32 -0.25 10.20
N ALA A 547 -8.11 0.05 9.76
CA ALA A 547 -6.91 -0.46 10.41
C ALA A 547 -6.50 0.33 11.66
N SER A 548 -7.15 1.47 11.93
CA SER A 548 -6.84 2.38 13.04
C SER A 548 -7.71 2.19 14.28
N ASP A 549 -8.78 1.42 14.16
CA ASP A 549 -9.76 1.23 15.24
C ASP A 549 -9.45 0.02 16.13
N ILE A 550 -10.03 0.03 17.33
CA ILE A 550 -10.03 -1.09 18.28
C ILE A 550 -11.23 -2.00 17.92
N PRO A 551 -11.18 -3.32 18.12
CA PRO A 551 -12.25 -4.24 17.71
C PRO A 551 -13.56 -4.06 18.52
N GLN A 552 -14.33 -3.01 18.27
CA GLN A 552 -15.68 -2.76 18.81
C GLN A 552 -16.52 -1.99 17.77
N GLY A 553 -17.58 -2.60 17.22
CA GLY A 553 -18.55 -1.90 16.35
C GLY A 553 -18.47 -2.23 14.85
N ASN A 554 -18.85 -1.24 14.01
CA ASN A 554 -18.93 -1.33 12.54
C ASN A 554 -17.55 -1.18 11.88
N ALA A 555 -16.72 -2.23 11.96
CA ALA A 555 -15.33 -2.21 11.51
C ALA A 555 -15.16 -2.20 9.98
N VAL A 556 -16.14 -2.71 9.23
CA VAL A 556 -16.14 -2.66 7.75
C VAL A 556 -16.52 -1.25 7.30
N SER A 557 -15.52 -0.49 6.89
CA SER A 557 -15.66 0.91 6.51
C SER A 557 -16.34 1.08 5.15
N ALA A 558 -16.11 0.17 4.20
CA ALA A 558 -16.76 0.20 2.89
C ALA A 558 -16.70 -1.15 2.16
N ILE A 559 -17.61 -1.32 1.21
CA ILE A 559 -17.58 -2.39 0.20
C ILE A 559 -17.56 -1.70 -1.17
N TYR A 560 -16.61 -2.06 -2.01
CA TYR A 560 -16.45 -1.49 -3.35
C TYR A 560 -16.57 -2.58 -4.41
N VAL A 561 -17.36 -2.32 -5.44
CA VAL A 561 -17.61 -3.26 -6.54
C VAL A 561 -16.59 -3.02 -7.64
N ASP A 562 -15.73 -3.99 -7.95
CA ASP A 562 -14.78 -3.90 -9.06
C ASP A 562 -15.44 -4.30 -10.38
N ASN A 563 -16.24 -5.38 -10.36
CA ASN A 563 -17.01 -5.88 -11.50
C ASN A 563 -18.51 -5.97 -11.16
N VAL A 564 -19.35 -5.21 -11.86
CA VAL A 564 -20.79 -5.11 -11.58
C VAL A 564 -21.51 -6.44 -11.81
N ILE A 565 -21.20 -7.15 -12.90
CA ILE A 565 -21.89 -8.39 -13.30
C ILE A 565 -21.62 -9.50 -12.31
N LEU A 566 -20.35 -9.64 -11.88
CA LEU A 566 -19.98 -10.65 -10.90
C LEU A 566 -20.40 -10.26 -9.48
N SER A 567 -20.15 -9.03 -9.06
CA SER A 567 -20.29 -8.66 -7.64
C SER A 567 -21.73 -8.50 -7.20
N THR A 568 -22.59 -7.91 -8.03
CA THR A 568 -23.97 -7.63 -7.64
C THR A 568 -24.74 -8.88 -7.24
N PRO A 569 -24.74 -10.00 -8.00
CA PRO A 569 -25.40 -11.22 -7.56
C PRO A 569 -24.74 -11.83 -6.32
N LEU A 570 -23.40 -11.87 -6.25
CA LEU A 570 -22.67 -12.39 -5.08
C LEU A 570 -23.05 -11.65 -3.79
N LEU A 571 -22.98 -10.31 -3.80
CA LEU A 571 -23.33 -9.48 -2.65
C LEU A 571 -24.81 -9.57 -2.29
N LYS A 572 -25.70 -9.75 -3.28
CA LYS A 572 -27.14 -9.95 -3.04
C LYS A 572 -27.42 -11.28 -2.34
N ILE A 573 -26.72 -12.36 -2.71
CA ILE A 573 -26.81 -13.66 -2.03
C ILE A 573 -26.45 -13.49 -0.54
N PHE A 574 -25.34 -12.82 -0.23
CA PHE A 574 -24.97 -12.53 1.16
C PHE A 574 -26.00 -11.66 1.89
N ALA A 575 -26.48 -10.59 1.25
CA ALA A 575 -27.45 -9.70 1.87
C ALA A 575 -28.73 -10.44 2.29
N VAL A 576 -29.23 -11.34 1.43
CA VAL A 576 -30.49 -12.08 1.62
C VAL A 576 -30.31 -13.32 2.49
N HIS A 577 -29.30 -14.15 2.22
CA HIS A 577 -29.16 -15.48 2.81
C HIS A 577 -28.03 -15.59 3.83
N GLY A 578 -27.10 -14.63 3.86
CA GLY A 578 -26.00 -14.64 4.81
C GLY A 578 -26.52 -14.69 6.24
N SER A 579 -25.91 -15.51 7.09
CA SER A 579 -26.23 -15.48 8.52
C SER A 579 -24.97 -15.77 9.32
N TYR A 580 -24.94 -15.29 10.55
CA TYR A 580 -23.82 -15.56 11.44
C TYR A 580 -24.35 -15.90 12.82
N ILE A 581 -23.85 -17.02 13.35
CA ILE A 581 -24.07 -17.45 14.72
C ILE A 581 -22.71 -17.39 15.40
N ALA A 582 -22.61 -16.69 16.52
CA ALA A 582 -21.34 -16.52 17.21
C ALA A 582 -20.81 -17.85 17.74
N GLU A 583 -19.62 -18.24 17.27
CA GLU A 583 -18.91 -19.42 17.74
C GLU A 583 -17.94 -19.04 18.86
N ARG A 584 -18.01 -19.71 20.02
CA ARG A 584 -17.21 -19.37 21.21
C ARG A 584 -15.70 -19.58 21.04
N ALA A 585 -15.26 -20.36 20.05
CA ALA A 585 -13.88 -20.78 19.86
C ALA A 585 -13.29 -20.37 18.49
N ALA A 586 -14.01 -19.57 17.70
CA ALA A 586 -13.55 -19.16 16.38
C ALA A 586 -12.59 -17.95 16.47
N PRO A 587 -11.64 -17.83 15.51
CA PRO A 587 -10.85 -16.61 15.35
C PRO A 587 -11.74 -15.38 15.20
N VAL A 588 -11.32 -14.25 15.77
CA VAL A 588 -12.12 -13.03 15.71
C VAL A 588 -12.09 -12.44 14.30
N HIS A 589 -13.27 -12.16 13.75
CA HIS A 589 -13.46 -11.63 12.40
C HIS A 589 -14.62 -10.63 12.34
N PHE A 590 -14.78 -9.92 11.21
CA PHE A 590 -15.80 -8.89 11.00
C PHE A 590 -16.93 -9.27 10.03
N TYR A 591 -17.18 -10.56 9.85
CA TYR A 591 -18.26 -11.04 8.97
C TYR A 591 -19.64 -10.44 9.30
N GLN A 592 -20.00 -10.30 10.58
CA GLN A 592 -21.26 -9.65 10.97
C GLN A 592 -21.32 -8.17 10.55
N SER A 593 -20.20 -7.43 10.64
CA SER A 593 -20.12 -6.04 10.18
C SER A 593 -20.25 -5.96 8.65
N PHE A 594 -19.66 -6.91 7.92
CA PHE A 594 -19.87 -7.05 6.48
C PHE A 594 -21.36 -7.26 6.13
N LEU A 595 -22.04 -8.20 6.79
CA LEU A 595 -23.47 -8.45 6.58
C LEU A 595 -24.33 -7.24 6.95
N SER A 596 -24.03 -6.56 8.06
CA SER A 596 -24.73 -5.33 8.46
C SER A 596 -24.56 -4.28 7.38
N ARG A 597 -23.34 -4.06 6.87
CA ARG A 597 -23.06 -3.07 5.83
C ARG A 597 -23.79 -3.33 4.51
N LEU A 598 -24.05 -4.59 4.18
CA LEU A 598 -24.86 -4.98 3.02
C LEU A 598 -26.36 -4.73 3.20
N ARG A 599 -26.85 -4.78 4.45
CA ARG A 599 -28.27 -4.67 4.80
C ARG A 599 -28.67 -3.26 5.22
N ASP A 600 -27.75 -2.51 5.83
CA ASP A 600 -27.92 -1.13 6.23
C ASP A 600 -27.95 -0.25 4.99
N ARG A 601 -29.17 -0.05 4.49
CA ARG A 601 -29.55 1.16 3.79
C ARG A 601 -30.19 2.10 4.79
N GLU A 602 -29.44 2.59 5.77
CA GLU A 602 -29.89 3.79 6.46
C GLU A 602 -29.89 4.93 5.44
N GLU A 603 -31.06 5.24 4.87
CA GLU A 603 -31.26 6.49 4.15
C GLU A 603 -31.02 7.63 5.15
N THR A 604 -29.82 8.21 5.09
CA THR A 604 -29.51 9.38 5.89
C THR A 604 -30.33 10.57 5.39
N LEU A 605 -30.59 11.55 6.26
CA LEU A 605 -31.23 12.79 5.84
C LEU A 605 -30.44 13.46 4.70
N GLU A 606 -29.11 13.37 4.74
CA GLU A 606 -28.25 13.92 3.69
C GLU A 606 -28.46 13.21 2.35
N ASP A 607 -28.51 11.87 2.33
CA ASP A 607 -28.79 11.09 1.12
C ASP A 607 -30.17 11.44 0.54
N TYR A 608 -31.21 11.49 1.37
CA TYR A 608 -32.55 11.91 0.95
C TYR A 608 -32.55 13.32 0.34
N LEU A 609 -31.86 14.27 0.97
CA LEU A 609 -31.82 15.65 0.50
C LEU A 609 -30.95 15.82 -0.77
N ASP A 610 -29.86 15.07 -0.91
CA ASP A 610 -29.03 15.03 -2.12
C ASP A 610 -29.84 14.49 -3.30
N GLU A 611 -30.59 13.40 -3.09
CA GLU A 611 -31.47 12.82 -4.10
C GLU A 611 -32.66 13.73 -4.44
N THR A 612 -33.26 14.38 -3.44
CA THR A 612 -34.50 15.17 -3.61
C THR A 612 -34.22 16.58 -4.14
N TYR A 613 -33.19 17.26 -3.63
CA TYR A 613 -32.94 18.68 -3.92
C TYR A 613 -31.54 18.95 -4.50
N GLY A 614 -30.74 17.92 -4.71
CA GLY A 614 -29.38 18.01 -5.22
C GLY A 614 -28.32 18.09 -4.11
N PRO A 615 -27.05 17.75 -4.42
CA PRO A 615 -25.93 17.85 -3.51
C PRO A 615 -25.71 19.27 -2.99
N LEU A 616 -25.06 19.36 -1.83
CA LEU A 616 -24.62 20.61 -1.24
C LEU A 616 -23.63 21.37 -2.13
N ARG A 617 -23.95 22.63 -2.46
CA ARG A 617 -23.11 23.50 -3.29
C ARG A 617 -22.72 24.76 -2.52
N ALA A 618 -21.43 25.06 -2.49
CA ALA A 618 -20.93 26.37 -2.08
C ALA A 618 -21.25 27.41 -3.17
N PRO A 619 -21.45 28.70 -2.81
CA PRO A 619 -21.68 29.72 -3.82
C PRO A 619 -20.47 29.85 -4.76
N ILE A 620 -20.70 29.69 -6.07
CA ILE A 620 -19.64 29.69 -7.10
C ILE A 620 -18.76 30.96 -7.06
N LYS A 621 -19.35 32.12 -6.75
CA LYS A 621 -18.63 33.37 -6.56
C LYS A 621 -19.36 34.27 -5.58
N LEU A 622 -18.60 35.10 -4.89
CA LEU A 622 -19.12 36.13 -3.99
C LEU A 622 -18.88 37.49 -4.62
N LYS A 623 -19.86 38.38 -4.53
CA LYS A 623 -19.67 39.77 -4.90
C LYS A 623 -19.13 40.54 -3.70
N GLU A 624 -18.37 41.60 -3.95
CA GLU A 624 -17.80 42.48 -2.91
C GLU A 624 -18.88 42.98 -1.93
N GLN A 625 -20.07 43.29 -2.42
CA GLN A 625 -21.21 43.69 -1.59
C GLN A 625 -21.71 42.69 -0.56
N GLU A 626 -21.47 41.40 -0.81
CA GLU A 626 -21.97 40.34 0.02
C GLU A 626 -21.00 40.10 1.19
N PHE A 627 -19.74 40.56 1.07
CA PHE A 627 -18.64 40.36 2.02
C PHE A 627 -17.76 41.61 2.15
N LEU A 628 -18.03 42.44 3.17
CA LEU A 628 -17.32 43.70 3.39
C LEU A 628 -16.59 43.67 4.74
N ASP A 629 -15.32 44.07 4.77
CA ASP A 629 -14.46 44.09 5.97
C ASP A 629 -14.43 42.79 6.78
N GLY A 630 -14.51 41.64 6.12
CA GLY A 630 -14.54 40.33 6.78
C GLY A 630 -15.89 39.94 7.38
N GLN A 631 -16.92 40.76 7.23
CA GLN A 631 -18.28 40.48 7.69
C GLN A 631 -19.21 40.08 6.54
N ILE A 632 -20.01 39.05 6.81
CA ILE A 632 -21.02 38.55 5.89
C ILE A 632 -22.27 39.42 6.00
N SER A 633 -22.68 40.02 4.89
CA SER A 633 -23.92 40.78 4.77
C SER A 633 -25.12 39.86 5.05
N THR A 634 -25.86 40.13 6.13
CA THR A 634 -27.08 39.37 6.45
C THR A 634 -28.30 40.02 5.81
N ASN A 635 -29.16 39.22 5.19
CA ASN A 635 -30.43 39.71 4.69
C ASN A 635 -31.46 39.78 5.84
N PRO A 636 -31.93 40.98 6.27
CA PRO A 636 -32.90 41.12 7.36
C PRO A 636 -34.29 40.57 7.03
N THR A 637 -34.64 40.44 5.74
CA THR A 637 -35.93 39.88 5.31
C THR A 637 -35.93 38.36 5.25
N ARG A 638 -34.77 37.71 5.45
CA ARG A 638 -34.62 36.26 5.37
C ARG A 638 -35.58 35.52 6.32
N GLN A 639 -36.46 34.72 5.74
CA GLN A 639 -37.27 33.71 6.43
C GLN A 639 -36.63 32.33 6.29
N VAL A 640 -36.58 31.57 7.40
CA VAL A 640 -36.11 30.18 7.43
C VAL A 640 -37.29 29.29 7.78
N LEU A 641 -37.83 28.60 6.78
CA LEU A 641 -39.01 27.78 6.94
C LEU A 641 -38.58 26.30 7.05
N ARG A 642 -39.02 25.63 8.11
CA ARG A 642 -38.81 24.18 8.31
C ARG A 642 -40.10 23.37 8.23
N ASP A 643 -41.23 24.01 8.49
CA ASP A 643 -42.55 23.39 8.57
C ASP A 643 -43.57 24.13 7.70
N PRO A 644 -44.70 23.49 7.35
CA PRO A 644 -45.83 24.14 6.68
C PRO A 644 -46.32 25.41 7.39
N GLN A 645 -46.60 26.44 6.60
CA GLN A 645 -47.09 27.73 7.08
C GLN A 645 -48.62 27.77 7.06
N ARG A 646 -49.21 28.38 8.11
CA ARG A 646 -50.68 28.60 8.20
C ARG A 646 -51.15 29.91 7.56
N ARG A 647 -50.25 30.60 6.88
CA ARG A 647 -50.40 31.94 6.31
C ARG A 647 -49.98 31.94 4.85
N ARG A 648 -50.49 32.89 4.06
CA ARG A 648 -50.10 33.04 2.66
C ARG A 648 -48.70 33.61 2.53
N LEU A 649 -48.03 33.33 1.41
CA LEU A 649 -46.69 33.82 1.11
C LEU A 649 -46.61 35.36 1.16
N MET A 650 -47.65 36.07 0.72
CA MET A 650 -47.68 37.54 0.76
C MET A 650 -47.60 38.12 2.18
N GLU A 651 -48.05 37.38 3.19
CA GLU A 651 -47.99 37.80 4.59
C GLU A 651 -46.57 37.72 5.18
N LEU A 652 -45.60 37.19 4.42
CA LEU A 652 -44.20 37.10 4.84
C LEU A 652 -43.37 38.33 4.42
N HIS A 653 -43.79 39.04 3.37
CA HIS A 653 -42.99 40.07 2.71
C HIS A 653 -43.89 41.22 2.23
N ASP A 654 -44.06 42.25 3.05
CA ASP A 654 -45.00 43.36 2.80
C ASP A 654 -44.70 44.12 1.49
N ARG A 655 -43.43 44.36 1.18
CA ARG A 655 -43.01 45.06 -0.05
C ARG A 655 -43.27 44.24 -1.31
N PHE A 656 -43.13 42.92 -1.20
CA PHE A 656 -43.47 42.00 -2.27
C PHE A 656 -44.99 41.89 -2.44
N ALA A 657 -45.76 41.93 -1.35
CA ALA A 657 -47.22 41.98 -1.40
C ALA A 657 -47.74 43.27 -2.07
N GLN A 658 -47.05 44.39 -1.85
CA GLN A 658 -47.33 45.71 -2.43
C GLN A 658 -46.81 45.89 -3.87
N GLU A 659 -46.27 44.84 -4.49
CA GLU A 659 -45.73 44.85 -5.87
C GLU A 659 -44.55 45.81 -6.07
N GLU A 660 -43.83 46.17 -5.00
CA GLU A 660 -42.60 46.97 -5.07
C GLU A 660 -41.39 46.18 -5.57
N LEU A 661 -41.51 44.84 -5.60
CA LEU A 661 -40.44 43.90 -5.94
C LEU A 661 -40.88 42.96 -7.06
N THR A 662 -40.01 42.75 -8.04
CA THR A 662 -40.30 41.90 -9.21
C THR A 662 -40.25 40.39 -8.88
N TYR A 663 -39.43 40.00 -7.90
CA TYR A 663 -39.30 38.62 -7.43
C TYR A 663 -38.76 38.56 -6.00
N LEU A 664 -38.95 37.43 -5.34
CA LEU A 664 -38.19 37.01 -4.16
C LEU A 664 -37.08 36.04 -4.58
N ILE A 665 -36.01 35.99 -3.79
CA ILE A 665 -34.96 34.98 -3.92
C ILE A 665 -35.22 33.85 -2.92
N TRP A 666 -35.02 32.61 -3.35
CA TRP A 666 -35.20 31.44 -2.50
C TRP A 666 -34.04 30.45 -2.63
N ALA A 667 -33.84 29.63 -1.60
CA ALA A 667 -32.86 28.54 -1.60
C ALA A 667 -33.28 27.41 -0.67
N ILE A 668 -32.99 26.16 -1.05
CA ILE A 668 -33.02 25.02 -0.14
C ILE A 668 -31.69 24.95 0.60
N ALA A 669 -31.74 25.14 1.91
CA ALA A 669 -30.56 25.12 2.78
C ALA A 669 -29.96 23.71 2.93
N HIS A 670 -28.77 23.64 3.54
CA HIS A 670 -28.10 22.38 3.84
C HIS A 670 -28.93 21.35 4.62
N ASP A 671 -29.71 21.81 5.60
CA ASP A 671 -30.62 21.04 6.44
C ASP A 671 -31.99 20.80 5.78
N GLY A 672 -32.16 21.19 4.51
CA GLY A 672 -33.41 21.03 3.77
C GLY A 672 -34.45 22.11 4.06
N ALA A 673 -34.15 23.12 4.88
CA ALA A 673 -35.05 24.25 5.13
C ALA A 673 -35.26 25.09 3.86
N LEU A 674 -36.47 25.61 3.66
CA LEU A 674 -36.78 26.58 2.60
C LEU A 674 -36.43 27.99 3.09
N LEU A 675 -35.45 28.62 2.43
CA LEU A 675 -35.07 30.00 2.67
C LEU A 675 -35.76 30.89 1.64
N ILE A 676 -36.37 31.98 2.09
CA ILE A 676 -36.99 33.00 1.22
C ILE A 676 -36.57 34.38 1.73
N GLY A 677 -36.29 35.31 0.82
CA GLY A 677 -35.98 36.69 1.16
C GLY A 677 -36.13 37.64 -0.02
N GLU A 678 -36.17 38.93 0.27
CA GLU A 678 -36.14 39.99 -0.74
C GLU A 678 -34.70 40.15 -1.27
N GLU A 679 -34.51 40.49 -2.54
CA GLU A 679 -33.19 40.93 -3.02
C GLU A 679 -32.99 42.40 -2.61
N ILE A 680 -32.28 42.61 -1.49
CA ILE A 680 -32.08 43.94 -0.93
C ILE A 680 -30.80 44.56 -1.50
N PRO A 681 -30.83 45.80 -2.00
CA PRO A 681 -29.63 46.53 -2.35
C PRO A 681 -28.92 47.05 -1.10
N LEU A 682 -27.60 46.88 -1.03
CA LEU A 682 -26.75 47.48 0.01
C LEU A 682 -25.96 48.65 -0.58
N LEU A 683 -25.79 49.70 0.23
CA LEU A 683 -25.01 50.88 -0.13
C LEU A 683 -23.52 50.59 0.05
N ILE A 684 -22.73 50.74 -1.01
CA ILE A 684 -21.29 50.48 -1.02
C ILE A 684 -20.61 51.64 -1.71
N GLY A 685 -19.86 52.42 -0.92
CA GLY A 685 -19.48 53.77 -1.33
C GLY A 685 -20.75 54.58 -1.58
N ASP A 686 -20.88 55.11 -2.81
CA ASP A 686 -22.03 55.91 -3.26
C ASP A 686 -23.03 55.14 -4.15
N GLU A 687 -22.84 53.82 -4.34
CA GLU A 687 -23.69 53.00 -5.22
C GLU A 687 -24.51 51.95 -4.45
N LEU A 688 -25.78 51.80 -4.82
CA LEU A 688 -26.66 50.72 -4.34
C LEU A 688 -26.45 49.47 -5.20
N LYS A 689 -25.96 48.39 -4.59
CA LYS A 689 -25.69 47.12 -5.29
C LYS A 689 -26.58 45.99 -4.74
N PRO A 690 -27.27 45.21 -5.60
CA PRO A 690 -28.13 44.12 -5.16
C PRO A 690 -27.31 42.98 -4.55
N CYS A 691 -27.81 42.45 -3.43
CA CYS A 691 -27.22 41.32 -2.70
C CYS A 691 -28.01 40.04 -2.98
N GLY A 692 -27.35 39.07 -3.61
CA GLY A 692 -28.02 37.88 -4.13
C GLY A 692 -28.21 36.77 -3.08
N HIS A 693 -28.38 35.53 -3.58
CA HIS A 693 -28.58 34.33 -2.78
C HIS A 693 -27.60 34.12 -1.60
N PRO A 694 -26.29 34.47 -1.68
CA PRO A 694 -25.36 34.33 -0.54
C PRO A 694 -25.81 35.05 0.75
N CYS A 695 -26.59 36.13 0.64
CA CYS A 695 -27.06 36.90 1.79
C CYS A 695 -28.25 36.24 2.53
N ILE A 696 -29.05 35.43 1.83
CA ILE A 696 -30.11 34.61 2.47
C ILE A 696 -29.58 33.27 2.96
N THR A 697 -28.51 32.73 2.37
CA THR A 697 -27.86 31.50 2.87
C THR A 697 -26.85 31.78 3.99
N LYS A 698 -26.48 33.05 4.22
CA LYS A 698 -25.38 33.46 5.10
C LYS A 698 -24.08 32.76 4.73
N PHE A 699 -23.79 32.68 3.43
CA PHE A 699 -22.58 32.05 2.86
C PHE A 699 -22.49 30.55 3.08
N LYS A 700 -23.49 29.94 3.71
CA LYS A 700 -23.55 28.50 3.85
C LYS A 700 -23.81 27.86 2.49
N PRO A 701 -23.31 26.64 2.27
CA PRO A 701 -23.74 25.84 1.16
C PRO A 701 -25.27 25.66 1.12
N ALA A 702 -25.82 25.64 -0.08
CA ALA A 702 -27.23 25.39 -0.35
C ALA A 702 -27.34 24.35 -1.47
N ARG A 703 -28.49 23.72 -1.58
CA ARG A 703 -28.73 22.63 -2.53
C ARG A 703 -29.12 23.21 -3.88
N ILE A 704 -30.31 23.80 -3.95
CA ILE A 704 -30.83 24.45 -5.15
C ILE A 704 -31.46 25.78 -4.77
N ALA A 705 -31.36 26.78 -5.65
CA ALA A 705 -31.83 28.14 -5.41
C ALA A 705 -32.42 28.77 -6.68
N GLY A 706 -33.17 29.85 -6.50
CA GLY A 706 -33.81 30.50 -7.64
C GLY A 706 -34.62 31.74 -7.28
N GLU A 707 -35.50 32.12 -8.19
CA GLU A 707 -36.40 33.26 -8.05
C GLU A 707 -37.85 32.78 -7.95
N LEU A 708 -38.67 33.57 -7.27
CA LEU A 708 -40.10 33.38 -7.07
C LEU A 708 -40.83 34.65 -7.53
N LYS A 709 -41.66 34.53 -8.57
CA LYS A 709 -42.33 35.65 -9.25
C LYS A 709 -43.84 35.58 -9.00
N LYS A 710 -44.47 36.75 -8.88
CA LYS A 710 -45.93 36.87 -8.81
C LYS A 710 -46.53 36.83 -10.22
N VAL A 711 -47.62 36.08 -10.40
CA VAL A 711 -48.42 36.04 -11.63
C VAL A 711 -49.91 36.11 -11.30
N ASP A 712 -50.74 36.37 -12.31
CA ASP A 712 -52.19 36.38 -12.15
C ASP A 712 -52.69 35.03 -11.65
N GLY A 713 -53.16 34.99 -10.39
CA GLY A 713 -53.70 33.79 -9.77
C GLY A 713 -52.70 32.88 -9.04
N GLY A 714 -51.41 33.25 -8.92
CA GLY A 714 -50.44 32.42 -8.20
C GLY A 714 -48.99 32.87 -8.29
N TRP A 715 -48.09 31.90 -8.20
CA TRP A 715 -46.64 32.11 -8.12
C TRP A 715 -45.88 31.23 -9.10
N LEU A 716 -44.85 31.78 -9.74
CA LEU A 716 -43.91 31.01 -10.56
C LEU A 716 -42.56 30.88 -9.86
N ILE A 717 -42.04 29.65 -9.75
CA ILE A 717 -40.67 29.40 -9.29
C ILE A 717 -39.77 28.98 -10.45
N ASN A 718 -38.52 29.41 -10.40
CA ASN A 718 -37.50 29.03 -11.37
C ASN A 718 -36.18 28.68 -10.67
N PRO A 719 -35.24 27.95 -11.32
CA PRO A 719 -33.89 27.70 -10.82
C PRO A 719 -32.89 28.83 -11.16
N LYS A 720 -33.32 30.09 -11.36
CA LYS A 720 -32.41 31.19 -11.76
C LYS A 720 -31.54 31.63 -10.59
N SER A 721 -30.45 30.89 -10.36
CA SER A 721 -29.38 31.28 -9.47
C SER A 721 -28.02 30.95 -10.09
N GLY A 722 -27.31 31.99 -10.54
CA GLY A 722 -25.91 31.86 -11.00
C GLY A 722 -24.90 31.61 -9.88
N ARG A 723 -25.36 31.10 -8.73
CA ARG A 723 -24.55 30.80 -7.53
C ARG A 723 -24.68 29.36 -7.09
N TYR A 724 -25.88 28.80 -7.19
CA TYR A 724 -26.20 27.47 -6.68
C TYR A 724 -26.88 26.54 -7.69
N SER A 725 -27.37 27.05 -8.83
CA SER A 725 -28.23 26.28 -9.76
C SER A 725 -27.76 26.30 -11.22
N GLY A 726 -26.51 26.70 -11.47
CA GLY A 726 -26.00 26.92 -12.83
C GLY A 726 -25.77 25.64 -13.63
N ASP A 727 -25.44 24.54 -12.96
CA ASP A 727 -24.77 23.36 -13.50
C ASP A 727 -25.40 22.06 -12.99
N TYR A 728 -26.73 21.99 -12.89
CA TYR A 728 -27.45 20.75 -12.60
C TYR A 728 -27.80 20.03 -13.91
N GLU A 729 -27.34 18.79 -14.08
CA GLU A 729 -27.71 17.96 -15.24
C GLU A 729 -29.21 17.62 -15.24
N ASP A 730 -29.79 17.34 -14.07
CA ASP A 730 -31.21 17.00 -13.90
C ASP A 730 -31.99 18.12 -13.18
N THR A 731 -31.92 19.33 -13.73
CA THR A 731 -32.61 20.50 -13.13
C THR A 731 -34.13 20.30 -13.07
N THR A 732 -34.71 19.58 -14.04
CA THR A 732 -36.16 19.37 -14.15
C THR A 732 -36.72 18.58 -12.97
N ARG A 733 -36.12 17.43 -12.62
CA ARG A 733 -36.58 16.62 -11.47
C ARG A 733 -36.45 17.37 -10.16
N LEU A 734 -35.32 18.04 -9.95
CA LEU A 734 -35.06 18.80 -8.72
C LEU A 734 -36.05 19.97 -8.56
N MET A 735 -36.40 20.66 -9.65
CA MET A 735 -37.40 21.73 -9.63
C MET A 735 -38.82 21.20 -9.37
N GLY A 736 -39.17 20.02 -9.89
CA GLY A 736 -40.43 19.35 -9.53
C GLY A 736 -40.54 19.10 -8.03
N ASN A 737 -39.47 18.62 -7.40
CA ASN A 737 -39.44 18.42 -5.95
C ASN A 737 -39.51 19.74 -5.16
N CYS A 738 -38.87 20.80 -5.67
CA CYS A 738 -38.98 22.13 -5.07
C CYS A 738 -40.42 22.65 -5.13
N LEU A 739 -41.11 22.46 -6.26
CA LEU A 739 -42.50 22.87 -6.44
C LEU A 739 -43.43 22.24 -5.40
N GLU A 740 -43.31 20.93 -5.20
CA GLU A 740 -44.07 20.22 -4.17
C GLU A 740 -43.74 20.72 -2.77
N LYS A 741 -42.48 21.08 -2.49
CA LYS A 741 -42.10 21.71 -1.23
C LYS A 741 -42.79 23.07 -1.04
N PHE A 742 -42.85 23.92 -2.06
CA PHE A 742 -43.56 25.21 -2.00
C PHE A 742 -45.06 25.01 -1.74
N ARG A 743 -45.70 24.08 -2.45
CA ARG A 743 -47.12 23.72 -2.27
C ARG A 743 -47.41 23.19 -0.85
N LEU A 744 -46.51 22.37 -0.31
CA LEU A 744 -46.61 21.87 1.06
C LEU A 744 -46.42 22.96 2.10
N PHE A 745 -45.52 23.91 1.84
CA PHE A 745 -45.22 25.00 2.78
C PHE A 745 -46.31 26.08 2.78
N PHE A 746 -46.98 26.30 1.66
CA PHE A 746 -48.01 27.32 1.49
C PHE A 746 -49.25 26.72 0.82
N PRO A 747 -50.03 25.90 1.53
CA PRO A 747 -51.16 25.16 0.94
C PRO A 747 -52.35 26.04 0.51
N GLN A 748 -52.35 27.34 0.88
CA GLN A 748 -53.36 28.31 0.47
C GLN A 748 -52.99 29.09 -0.80
N ASP A 749 -51.77 28.89 -1.30
CA ASP A 749 -51.22 29.56 -2.47
C ASP A 749 -51.09 28.57 -3.64
N THR A 750 -51.15 29.06 -4.87
CA THR A 750 -50.95 28.25 -6.08
C THR A 750 -49.56 28.50 -6.66
N PHE A 751 -48.81 27.43 -6.92
CA PHE A 751 -47.45 27.50 -7.47
C PHE A 751 -47.33 26.66 -8.73
N ASP A 752 -46.59 27.19 -9.71
CA ASP A 752 -46.16 26.51 -10.94
C ASP A 752 -44.68 26.82 -11.26
N LEU A 753 -44.10 26.06 -12.19
CA LEU A 753 -42.74 26.31 -12.67
C LEU A 753 -42.76 27.35 -13.80
N GLU A 754 -41.81 28.28 -13.79
CA GLU A 754 -41.59 29.18 -14.94
C GLU A 754 -41.09 28.34 -16.13
N GLU A 755 -41.77 28.43 -17.28
CA GLU A 755 -41.27 27.85 -18.53
C GLU A 755 -39.96 28.54 -18.92
N LEU A 756 -38.85 27.82 -18.78
CA LEU A 756 -37.54 28.29 -19.20
C LEU A 756 -37.31 27.91 -20.66
N ALA A 757 -36.92 28.87 -21.49
CA ALA A 757 -36.42 28.56 -22.82
C ALA A 757 -35.24 27.56 -22.72
N PRO A 758 -35.15 26.55 -23.60
CA PRO A 758 -34.03 25.63 -23.61
C PRO A 758 -32.72 26.44 -23.74
N ARG A 759 -31.75 26.15 -22.85
CA ARG A 759 -30.43 26.76 -22.97
C ARG A 759 -29.80 26.29 -24.30
N PRO A 760 -29.16 27.18 -25.07
CA PRO A 760 -28.49 26.82 -26.31
C PRO A 760 -27.32 25.85 -26.10
#